data_AF-A0A1I8C021-F1
#
_entry.id   AF-A0A1I8C021-F1
#
_cell.length_a   1.000
_cell.length_b   1.000
_cell.length_c   1.000
_cell.angle_alpha   90.00
_cell.angle_beta   90.00
_cell.angle_gamma   90.00
#
_symmetry.space_group_name_H-M   'P 1'
#
loop_
_entity.id
_entity.type
_entity.pdbx_description
1 polymer ?
#
loop_
_entity_poly.entity_id
_entity_poly.type
_entity_poly.pdbx_seq_one_letter_code
_entity_poly.pdbx_strand_id
1 'polypeptide(L)'
;MTDVMREMIAQLMGQQRAEEEGRKLPPFDHHSVCRSYLQGCCPRELLSDTRLEPMMSCRKMHEPAHKGEYNKAQKKGDLFYDVEAYEELEDAIRIVDQEIRRLQDKVKRDAEQNLDINEQQRTQKIFEVNEQIGVALVQIEALGNEGRINESVELSRKNEMKGVHPSMLQRLRVCETCSAQLNVMDHETRLQDHYGGKMHLGMVEIREKYAEMKNSIDERRTLKKLAEEKERNERRNQRGRSRSRDRKRSRSRERKSHRSRSRSKSRSHKDRRRSRSRDRKSSRRDSSRERFYYIYLKDIEDYGRRTGPITIKKECCKACRKAGQLGFFHWLFVFMMLAALYGLVVVLDLKMPDVKPANQFEHFSEMRARKFLNQITNLGPRPSGSEALEVHAFRIITEKINSLNEVVKRNDVNRIEMDIQRPTGCFDLKFLSVFTLCYHKVTNIVARIGPKKGPTDFSILINCHFDTLPDTPGATDDAVSCAIMMEILEVFAHLNKPLEHDILFLFNGAEENFLQASHGFIVNHPWRHSLRAFINLEGCGSGGRELLFQTGPGESWLIKTYLDNAPHPHCNVLGQEIFQLGIIPSDTDFRIFRDYGKISGFDIAYIRNGWVYHTEFDRPELIDIGAIQRSGDNILALSRALIRSPYLKQPANFNEGTKWVFLDVVGLFTIFYEMKLALIFNYTILLVVLLRIYLHLFRNGDYSVNVLFRASLNQFMAFGAMLFTGIFLVLIINLLNMTMSWYSMPELVFPLYIVPMMTAAFFAHARSAGKMELDMAMKFEKAHFDSTILFWSLVLFILTWIHAASSYLFMFHVLFPLLRDPLLSISKMFGFIKVITPKSLFWAQSICLTPLIILISTYTQLLFDFFVPVMGRFGNTINPEIFIMSFSLLVSLTFMLFTNNLIYVSRRLGFMVKCMIGVSLFCFLIISTTNVGVPYKYSKESPRLRRVIALHAKKSVYEFNGNLINSETGLFVQALDYRGADDLPEHTFLQGTGKPDCSNTTDEYCQMPYYTAIHQLFPPDRSRWVPLPTEPPIARPLNVKLLERKFLSNNMLNLTIVIFGGADKASLHITPLDGFQMRNWSLTAFNPKTYSNRPHATYFVFMTYGYEAPKERIIWILLEKNGGKLTLTDVGKEPALELAVATHYVHGSNQNSDTLHQLRSLIANRREKPHAGVGYWRWGITLTAGVSEIVVHSF
;
A
#
# COMPACT_ATOMS: atom_id res chain seq x y z
N MET A 1 10.45 4.12 61.66
CA MET A 1 9.30 4.98 61.31
C MET A 1 9.30 5.11 59.80
N THR A 2 8.23 4.70 59.13
CA THR A 2 8.11 4.84 57.66
C THR A 2 7.89 6.31 57.29
N ASP A 3 8.23 6.70 56.05
CA ASP A 3 8.04 8.10 55.64
C ASP A 3 6.55 8.48 55.54
N VAL A 4 5.66 7.50 55.29
CA VAL A 4 4.20 7.65 55.44
C VAL A 4 3.81 8.05 56.87
N MET A 5 4.45 7.46 57.90
CA MET A 5 4.22 7.88 59.29
C MET A 5 4.76 9.30 59.55
N ARG A 6 5.93 9.66 59.00
CA ARG A 6 6.48 11.03 59.11
C ARG A 6 5.55 12.06 58.46
N GLU A 7 5.05 11.78 57.26
CA GLU A 7 4.15 12.70 56.55
C GLU A 7 2.82 12.84 57.29
N MET A 8 2.24 11.75 57.79
CA MET A 8 0.99 11.80 58.56
C MET A 8 1.16 12.59 59.88
N ILE A 9 2.30 12.45 60.56
CA ILE A 9 2.64 13.27 61.74
C ILE A 9 2.82 14.75 61.33
N ALA A 10 3.47 15.04 60.21
CA ALA A 10 3.65 16.41 59.71
C ALA A 10 2.32 17.09 59.33
N GLN A 11 1.37 16.35 58.72
CA GLN A 11 0.02 16.83 58.41
C GLN A 11 -0.84 17.08 59.67
N LEU A 12 -0.55 16.39 60.79
CA LEU A 12 -1.26 16.57 62.06
C LEU A 12 -0.66 17.69 62.93
N MET A 13 0.67 17.78 63.01
CA MET A 13 1.39 18.70 63.89
C MET A 13 1.78 20.03 63.23
N GLY A 14 1.74 20.12 61.89
CA GLY A 14 2.34 21.23 61.13
C GLY A 14 1.79 22.62 61.45
N GLN A 15 0.53 22.72 61.88
CA GLN A 15 -0.09 24.00 62.25
C GLN A 15 0.44 24.52 63.59
N GLN A 16 0.54 23.65 64.61
CA GLN A 16 1.15 23.97 65.90
C GLN A 16 2.63 24.35 65.74
N ARG A 17 3.37 23.58 64.92
CA ARG A 17 4.79 23.84 64.65
C ARG A 17 5.03 25.18 63.94
N ALA A 18 4.14 25.59 63.04
CA ALA A 18 4.21 26.91 62.42
C ALA A 18 3.92 28.04 63.43
N GLU A 19 3.01 27.82 64.39
CA GLU A 19 2.75 28.77 65.49
C GLU A 19 3.93 28.86 66.47
N GLU A 20 4.58 27.75 66.81
CA GLU A 20 5.84 27.71 67.59
C GLU A 20 6.99 28.46 66.90
N GLU A 21 7.08 28.35 65.57
CA GLU A 21 8.05 29.11 64.74
C GLU A 21 7.60 30.57 64.45
N GLY A 22 6.46 31.02 65.01
CA GLY A 22 5.93 32.38 64.82
C GLY A 22 5.36 32.68 63.43
N ARG A 23 5.23 31.65 62.56
CA ARG A 23 4.80 31.77 61.16
C ARG A 23 3.28 31.67 61.03
N LYS A 24 2.60 32.82 60.88
CA LYS A 24 1.15 32.85 60.56
C LYS A 24 0.89 32.37 59.13
N LEU A 25 0.50 31.10 58.99
CA LEU A 25 0.04 30.52 57.73
C LEU A 25 -1.33 31.13 57.31
N PRO A 26 -1.58 31.38 56.00
CA PRO A 26 -2.92 31.65 55.49
C PRO A 26 -3.74 30.35 55.42
N PRO A 27 -5.09 30.42 55.29
CA PRO A 27 -5.91 29.23 55.10
C PRO A 27 -5.61 28.50 53.78
N PHE A 28 -5.84 27.19 53.74
CA PHE A 28 -5.53 26.32 52.59
C PHE A 28 -6.19 26.73 51.25
N ASP A 29 -7.28 27.52 51.28
CA ASP A 29 -7.99 28.00 50.09
C ASP A 29 -7.39 29.26 49.47
N HIS A 30 -6.43 29.89 50.18
CA HIS A 30 -5.79 31.13 49.76
C HIS A 30 -4.93 30.94 48.50
N HIS A 31 -4.98 31.93 47.60
CA HIS A 31 -4.38 31.88 46.25
C HIS A 31 -2.85 31.65 46.20
N SER A 32 -2.15 31.79 47.33
CA SER A 32 -0.71 31.52 47.45
C SER A 32 -0.37 30.07 47.84
N VAL A 33 -1.35 29.21 48.12
CA VAL A 33 -1.17 27.77 48.39
C VAL A 33 -1.24 26.96 47.09
N CYS A 34 -0.41 25.92 46.94
CA CYS A 34 -0.36 25.13 45.71
C CYS A 34 -1.49 24.08 45.65
N ARG A 35 -2.38 24.17 44.66
CA ARG A 35 -3.50 23.22 44.50
C ARG A 35 -3.03 21.81 44.09
N SER A 36 -2.02 21.72 43.23
CA SER A 36 -1.38 20.45 42.86
C SER A 36 -0.65 19.76 44.03
N TYR A 37 -0.12 20.55 44.98
CA TYR A 37 0.48 20.03 46.22
C TYR A 37 -0.59 19.42 47.15
N LEU A 38 -1.74 20.08 47.27
CA LEU A 38 -2.89 19.55 48.04
C LEU A 38 -3.39 18.23 47.45
N GLN A 39 -3.33 18.06 46.13
CA GLN A 39 -3.61 16.79 45.43
C GLN A 39 -2.41 15.82 45.39
N GLY A 40 -1.26 16.14 45.99
CA GLY A 40 -0.07 15.27 46.01
C GLY A 40 0.50 14.94 44.62
N CYS A 41 0.49 15.91 43.70
CA CYS A 41 0.93 15.74 42.31
C CYS A 41 1.77 16.92 41.77
N CYS A 42 2.24 17.83 42.64
CA CYS A 42 2.94 19.04 42.22
C CYS A 42 4.25 18.70 41.48
N PRO A 43 4.41 19.08 40.19
CA PRO A 43 5.59 18.70 39.41
C PRO A 43 6.92 19.14 40.02
N ARG A 44 6.94 20.29 40.73
CA ARG A 44 8.14 20.80 41.40
C ARG A 44 8.52 20.02 42.66
N GLU A 45 7.55 19.41 43.35
CA GLU A 45 7.84 18.57 44.52
C GLU A 45 8.39 17.22 44.08
N LEU A 46 7.71 16.55 43.13
CA LEU A 46 8.10 15.25 42.59
C LEU A 46 9.48 15.28 41.90
N LEU A 47 9.83 16.41 41.27
CA LEU A 47 11.11 16.62 40.59
C LEU A 47 12.10 17.52 41.37
N SER A 48 11.90 17.69 42.68
CA SER A 48 12.84 18.39 43.57
C SER A 48 14.26 17.81 43.49
N ASP A 49 15.29 18.66 43.59
CA ASP A 49 16.71 18.27 43.49
C ASP A 49 17.13 17.68 42.11
N THR A 50 16.29 17.79 41.08
CA THR A 50 16.60 17.27 39.72
C THR A 50 16.90 18.37 38.72
N ARG A 51 17.51 18.00 37.57
CA ARG A 51 17.75 18.92 36.44
C ARG A 51 16.46 19.56 35.90
N LEU A 52 15.29 18.97 36.17
CA LEU A 52 14.00 19.48 35.73
C LEU A 52 13.36 20.48 36.71
N GLU A 53 13.79 20.57 37.97
CA GLU A 53 13.19 21.49 38.95
C GLU A 53 13.15 22.96 38.47
N PRO A 54 14.23 23.53 37.89
CA PRO A 54 14.22 24.92 37.42
C PRO A 54 13.25 25.19 36.26
N MET A 55 12.76 24.14 35.60
CA MET A 55 11.77 24.22 34.52
C MET A 55 10.32 24.17 35.05
N MET A 56 10.11 23.78 36.31
CA MET A 56 8.78 23.57 36.90
C MET A 56 8.27 24.82 37.63
N SER A 57 7.27 25.49 37.07
CA SER A 57 6.82 26.82 37.48
C SER A 57 5.90 26.84 38.73
N CYS A 58 6.32 26.25 39.85
CA CYS A 58 5.64 26.43 41.14
C CYS A 58 6.40 27.37 42.10
N ARG A 59 5.75 28.48 42.47
CA ARG A 59 6.16 29.43 43.52
C ARG A 59 5.11 29.58 44.64
N LYS A 60 4.13 28.68 44.68
CA LYS A 60 3.06 28.61 45.69
C LYS A 60 3.55 27.80 46.90
N MET A 61 2.97 28.00 48.08
CA MET A 61 3.40 27.33 49.33
C MET A 61 2.99 25.85 49.38
N HIS A 62 3.88 25.04 49.96
CA HIS A 62 3.85 23.58 50.07
C HIS A 62 3.90 23.15 51.56
N GLU A 63 3.05 23.73 52.41
CA GLU A 63 3.05 23.40 53.84
C GLU A 63 2.16 22.16 54.13
N PRO A 64 2.66 21.10 54.81
CA PRO A 64 1.88 19.88 55.09
C PRO A 64 0.58 20.11 55.86
N ALA A 65 0.52 21.17 56.68
CA ALA A 65 -0.69 21.58 57.40
C ALA A 65 -1.86 21.85 56.44
N HIS A 66 -1.64 22.54 55.32
CA HIS A 66 -2.69 22.83 54.34
C HIS A 66 -3.21 21.55 53.68
N LYS A 67 -2.35 20.54 53.45
CA LYS A 67 -2.73 19.22 52.92
C LYS A 67 -3.66 18.49 53.90
N GLY A 68 -3.36 18.57 55.20
CA GLY A 68 -4.21 18.08 56.28
C GLY A 68 -5.56 18.81 56.41
N GLU A 69 -5.60 20.14 56.22
CA GLU A 69 -6.85 20.93 56.20
C GLU A 69 -7.69 20.62 54.96
N TYR A 70 -7.09 20.62 53.78
CA TYR A 70 -7.75 20.30 52.51
C TYR A 70 -8.42 18.92 52.57
N ASN A 71 -7.72 17.90 53.08
CA ASN A 71 -8.27 16.55 53.25
C ASN A 71 -9.46 16.49 54.24
N LYS A 72 -9.57 17.44 55.17
CA LYS A 72 -10.75 17.61 56.05
C LYS A 72 -11.87 18.41 55.36
N ALA A 73 -11.55 19.31 54.45
CA ALA A 73 -12.50 20.12 53.69
C ALA A 73 -13.16 19.33 52.54
N GLN A 74 -12.37 18.60 51.74
CA GLN A 74 -12.84 17.76 50.63
C GLN A 74 -13.82 16.66 51.09
N LYS A 75 -13.71 16.22 52.35
CA LYS A 75 -14.67 15.30 53.00
C LYS A 75 -16.03 15.94 53.34
N LYS A 76 -16.16 17.27 53.31
CA LYS A 76 -17.42 18.01 53.56
C LYS A 76 -18.10 18.45 52.27
N GLY A 77 -17.34 18.58 51.18
CA GLY A 77 -17.82 18.98 49.86
C GLY A 77 -16.65 19.10 48.89
N ASP A 78 -16.91 18.85 47.61
CA ASP A 78 -15.90 18.83 46.56
C ASP A 78 -15.47 20.24 46.14
N LEU A 79 -14.16 20.48 46.14
CA LEU A 79 -13.54 21.77 45.85
C LEU A 79 -13.07 21.92 44.39
N PHE A 80 -13.12 20.86 43.58
CA PHE A 80 -12.69 20.85 42.16
C PHE A 80 -11.25 21.38 41.94
N TYR A 81 -10.33 21.09 42.86
CA TYR A 81 -8.91 21.46 42.79
C TYR A 81 -8.10 20.55 41.85
N ASP A 82 -8.61 19.35 41.56
CA ASP A 82 -8.11 18.42 40.55
C ASP A 82 -8.11 19.03 39.14
N VAL A 83 -9.12 19.84 38.81
CA VAL A 83 -9.23 20.50 37.50
C VAL A 83 -8.06 21.43 37.22
N GLU A 84 -7.54 22.09 38.26
CA GLU A 84 -6.41 23.02 38.15
C GLU A 84 -5.06 22.29 38.30
N ALA A 85 -5.03 21.18 39.04
CA ALA A 85 -3.87 20.30 39.11
C ALA A 85 -3.58 19.61 37.77
N TYR A 86 -4.62 19.19 37.05
CA TYR A 86 -4.51 18.68 35.67
C TYR A 86 -3.83 19.70 34.73
N GLU A 87 -4.18 20.99 34.85
CA GLU A 87 -3.63 22.05 33.99
C GLU A 87 -2.15 22.34 34.34
N GLU A 88 -1.77 22.28 35.63
CA GLU A 88 -0.35 22.37 36.03
C GLU A 88 0.47 21.12 35.62
N LEU A 89 -0.13 19.92 35.57
CA LEU A 89 0.49 18.69 35.05
C LEU A 89 0.66 18.73 33.52
N GLU A 90 -0.34 19.19 32.78
CA GLU A 90 -0.31 19.30 31.32
C GLU A 90 0.78 20.27 30.83
N ASP A 91 0.94 21.40 31.53
CA ASP A 91 2.01 22.37 31.30
C ASP A 91 3.40 21.78 31.57
N ALA A 92 3.57 21.02 32.66
CA ALA A 92 4.84 20.36 33.00
C ALA A 92 5.26 19.31 31.96
N ILE A 93 4.32 18.46 31.51
CA ILE A 93 4.56 17.46 30.45
C ILE A 93 4.95 18.15 29.14
N ARG A 94 4.23 19.22 28.76
CA ARG A 94 4.52 19.98 27.54
C ARG A 94 5.95 20.55 27.51
N ILE A 95 6.45 21.02 28.65
CA ILE A 95 7.82 21.56 28.79
C ILE A 95 8.86 20.45 28.60
N VAL A 96 8.71 19.31 29.28
CA VAL A 96 9.66 18.19 29.20
C VAL A 96 9.67 17.57 27.80
N ASP A 97 8.50 17.41 27.16
CA ASP A 97 8.40 16.90 25.78
C ASP A 97 9.01 17.86 24.75
N GLN A 98 9.06 19.17 25.01
CA GLN A 98 9.78 20.12 24.13
C GLN A 98 11.30 19.94 24.22
N GLU A 99 11.85 19.78 25.42
CA GLU A 99 13.30 19.58 25.60
C GLU A 99 13.75 18.18 25.15
N ILE A 100 12.91 17.14 25.30
CA ILE A 100 13.17 15.80 24.71
C ILE A 100 13.38 15.90 23.20
N ARG A 101 12.44 16.52 22.47
CA ARG A 101 12.54 16.70 21.01
C ARG A 101 13.79 17.49 20.62
N ARG A 102 14.06 18.59 21.32
CA ARG A 102 15.27 19.41 21.10
C ARG A 102 16.57 18.62 21.27
N LEU A 103 16.65 17.75 22.27
CA LEU A 103 17.81 16.90 22.52
C LEU A 103 17.89 15.73 21.53
N GLN A 104 16.77 15.16 21.10
CA GLN A 104 16.72 14.15 20.03
C GLN A 104 17.24 14.75 18.71
N ASP A 105 16.75 15.95 18.32
CA ASP A 105 17.22 16.68 17.14
C ASP A 105 18.71 17.07 17.25
N LYS A 106 19.24 17.29 18.45
CA LYS A 106 20.67 17.52 18.64
C LYS A 106 21.46 16.22 18.44
N VAL A 107 21.14 15.17 19.19
CA VAL A 107 21.83 13.86 19.11
C VAL A 107 21.78 13.28 17.70
N LYS A 108 20.69 13.50 16.97
CA LYS A 108 20.58 13.11 15.55
C LYS A 108 21.58 13.85 14.66
N ARG A 109 21.65 15.18 14.72
CA ARG A 109 22.63 15.98 13.94
C ARG A 109 24.07 15.69 14.35
N ASP A 110 24.33 15.55 15.65
CA ASP A 110 25.64 15.16 16.17
C ASP A 110 26.05 13.78 15.62
N ALA A 111 25.11 12.83 15.45
CA ALA A 111 25.37 11.53 14.84
C ALA A 111 25.56 11.59 13.32
N GLU A 112 24.75 12.37 12.60
CA GLU A 112 24.84 12.58 11.15
C GLU A 112 26.21 13.21 10.78
N GLN A 113 26.63 14.27 11.47
CA GLN A 113 27.92 14.92 11.23
C GLN A 113 29.13 14.03 11.57
N ASN A 114 29.01 13.13 12.55
CA ASN A 114 30.05 12.14 12.86
C ASN A 114 30.06 10.94 11.89
N LEU A 115 28.99 10.72 11.10
CA LEU A 115 29.00 9.71 10.03
C LEU A 115 29.79 10.21 8.83
N ASP A 116 29.49 11.40 8.29
CA ASP A 116 30.19 11.98 7.13
C ASP A 116 31.72 11.98 7.29
N ILE A 117 32.22 12.46 8.44
CA ILE A 117 33.67 12.58 8.71
C ILE A 117 34.33 11.19 8.81
N ASN A 118 33.65 10.22 9.40
CA ASN A 118 34.16 8.86 9.60
C ASN A 118 34.04 8.03 8.31
N GLU A 119 33.05 8.30 7.46
CA GLU A 119 32.89 7.71 6.14
C GLU A 119 33.95 8.24 5.16
N GLN A 120 34.30 9.53 5.22
CA GLN A 120 35.46 10.09 4.52
C GLN A 120 36.78 9.42 4.99
N GLN A 121 37.02 9.34 6.30
CA GLN A 121 38.24 8.69 6.83
C GLN A 121 38.31 7.19 6.53
N ARG A 122 37.17 6.48 6.49
CA ARG A 122 37.09 5.09 6.06
C ARG A 122 37.38 4.95 4.58
N THR A 123 36.78 5.78 3.73
CA THR A 123 36.99 5.76 2.27
C THR A 123 38.47 6.01 1.95
N GLN A 124 39.10 6.97 2.63
CA GLN A 124 40.52 7.27 2.47
C GLN A 124 41.43 6.10 2.89
N LYS A 125 41.15 5.45 4.03
CA LYS A 125 41.90 4.25 4.47
C LYS A 125 41.64 3.01 3.62
N ILE A 126 40.43 2.85 3.10
CA ILE A 126 40.11 1.79 2.13
C ILE A 126 40.89 2.03 0.83
N PHE A 127 41.07 3.28 0.41
CA PHE A 127 41.91 3.63 -0.73
C PHE A 127 43.39 3.27 -0.49
N GLU A 128 43.99 3.69 0.64
CA GLU A 128 45.36 3.32 1.02
C GLU A 128 45.58 1.80 1.10
N VAL A 129 44.61 1.06 1.66
CA VAL A 129 44.70 -0.41 1.78
C VAL A 129 44.55 -1.08 0.41
N ASN A 130 43.64 -0.61 -0.44
CA ASN A 130 43.48 -1.14 -1.80
C ASN A 130 44.71 -0.83 -2.68
N GLU A 131 45.36 0.33 -2.51
CA GLU A 131 46.61 0.66 -3.17
C GLU A 131 47.75 -0.27 -2.73
N GLN A 132 47.89 -0.53 -1.42
CA GLN A 132 48.86 -1.51 -0.90
C GLN A 132 48.58 -2.94 -1.41
N ILE A 133 47.31 -3.34 -1.51
CA ILE A 133 46.91 -4.64 -2.08
C ILE A 133 47.25 -4.69 -3.57
N GLY A 134 47.00 -3.62 -4.34
CA GLY A 134 47.35 -3.54 -5.76
C GLY A 134 48.85 -3.69 -6.01
N VAL A 135 49.69 -2.98 -5.24
CA VAL A 135 51.16 -3.13 -5.31
C VAL A 135 51.61 -4.54 -4.92
N ALA A 136 51.00 -5.14 -3.89
CA ALA A 136 51.30 -6.51 -3.49
C ALA A 136 50.89 -7.56 -4.53
N LEU A 137 49.75 -7.38 -5.21
CA LEU A 137 49.29 -8.27 -6.28
C LEU A 137 50.26 -8.28 -7.47
N VAL A 138 50.75 -7.11 -7.91
CA VAL A 138 51.77 -7.03 -8.96
C VAL A 138 53.07 -7.73 -8.56
N GLN A 139 53.46 -7.68 -7.27
CA GLN A 139 54.61 -8.43 -6.75
C GLN A 139 54.36 -9.94 -6.69
N ILE A 140 53.15 -10.37 -6.33
CA ILE A 140 52.73 -11.78 -6.35
C ILE A 140 52.74 -12.34 -7.78
N GLU A 141 52.25 -11.58 -8.77
CA GLU A 141 52.29 -11.94 -10.19
C GLU A 141 53.74 -12.00 -10.72
N ALA A 142 54.59 -11.05 -10.37
CA ALA A 142 56.02 -11.08 -10.74
C ALA A 142 56.74 -12.32 -10.17
N LEU A 143 56.58 -12.60 -8.87
CA LEU A 143 57.15 -13.79 -8.23
C LEU A 143 56.56 -15.11 -8.80
N GLY A 144 55.29 -15.10 -9.20
CA GLY A 144 54.65 -16.20 -9.91
C GLY A 144 55.28 -16.46 -11.29
N ASN A 145 55.54 -15.41 -12.06
CA ASN A 145 56.23 -15.49 -13.35
C ASN A 145 57.72 -15.90 -13.22
N GLU A 146 58.38 -15.57 -12.10
CA GLU A 146 59.70 -16.12 -11.73
C GLU A 146 59.67 -17.58 -11.24
N GLY A 147 58.47 -18.19 -11.10
CA GLY A 147 58.30 -19.55 -10.58
C GLY A 147 58.49 -19.70 -9.06
N ARG A 148 58.60 -18.60 -8.32
CA ARG A 148 58.91 -18.57 -6.87
C ARG A 148 57.65 -18.69 -6.02
N ILE A 149 56.88 -19.75 -6.28
CA ILE A 149 55.51 -19.97 -5.77
C ILE A 149 55.42 -19.90 -4.23
N ASN A 150 56.42 -20.40 -3.50
CA ASN A 150 56.39 -20.35 -2.03
C ASN A 150 56.44 -18.91 -1.49
N GLU A 151 57.18 -18.02 -2.14
CA GLU A 151 57.34 -16.62 -1.71
C GLU A 151 56.09 -15.79 -2.07
N SER A 152 55.47 -16.06 -3.23
CA SER A 152 54.21 -15.40 -3.60
C SER A 152 53.05 -15.80 -2.66
N VAL A 153 53.00 -17.06 -2.23
CA VAL A 153 52.03 -17.53 -1.22
C VAL A 153 52.27 -16.89 0.15
N GLU A 154 53.52 -16.74 0.61
CA GLU A 154 53.80 -16.08 1.89
C GLU A 154 53.45 -14.57 1.84
N LEU A 155 53.75 -13.91 0.73
CA LEU A 155 53.41 -12.49 0.51
C LEU A 155 51.90 -12.26 0.46
N SER A 156 51.14 -13.19 -0.14
CA SER A 156 49.67 -13.19 -0.07
C SER A 156 49.18 -13.28 1.38
N ARG A 157 49.64 -14.29 2.13
CA ARG A 157 49.18 -14.53 3.51
C ARG A 157 49.52 -13.42 4.50
N LYS A 158 50.59 -12.65 4.23
CA LYS A 158 50.96 -11.46 5.01
C LYS A 158 50.00 -10.28 4.84
N ASN A 159 49.29 -10.18 3.72
CA ASN A 159 48.37 -9.08 3.45
C ASN A 159 46.92 -9.38 3.88
N GLU A 160 46.51 -10.66 3.89
CA GLU A 160 45.19 -11.08 4.41
C GLU A 160 44.94 -10.68 5.87
N MET A 161 45.98 -10.57 6.70
CA MET A 161 45.85 -10.27 8.13
C MET A 161 45.66 -8.78 8.48
N LYS A 162 45.70 -7.85 7.51
CA LYS A 162 45.57 -6.40 7.77
C LYS A 162 44.10 -5.91 7.87
N GLY A 163 43.26 -6.62 8.62
CA GLY A 163 41.87 -6.22 8.86
C GLY A 163 41.75 -4.96 9.73
N VAL A 164 41.03 -3.94 9.27
CA VAL A 164 40.83 -2.69 10.02
C VAL A 164 39.81 -2.87 11.15
N HIS A 165 40.28 -2.98 12.39
CA HIS A 165 39.41 -2.93 13.58
C HIS A 165 38.76 -1.55 13.75
N PRO A 166 37.42 -1.44 13.84
CA PRO A 166 36.75 -0.17 14.11
C PRO A 166 36.98 0.31 15.54
N SER A 167 37.43 1.56 15.71
CA SER A 167 37.33 2.26 16.99
C SER A 167 35.85 2.46 17.35
N MET A 168 35.43 1.99 18.53
CA MET A 168 34.01 2.00 18.90
C MET A 168 33.48 3.41 19.15
N LEU A 169 32.45 3.81 18.40
CA LEU A 169 31.76 5.08 18.57
C LEU A 169 30.72 4.97 19.70
N GLN A 170 30.80 5.83 20.72
CA GLN A 170 29.78 5.92 21.77
C GLN A 170 28.50 6.54 21.19
N ARG A 171 27.43 5.75 21.05
CA ARG A 171 26.14 6.21 20.52
C ARG A 171 25.25 6.67 21.66
N LEU A 172 24.99 7.97 21.76
CA LEU A 172 24.04 8.52 22.72
C LEU A 172 22.59 8.35 22.25
N ARG A 173 21.66 8.23 23.22
CA ARG A 173 20.20 8.23 23.06
C ARG A 173 19.60 9.21 24.09
N VAL A 174 18.44 9.79 23.79
CA VAL A 174 17.66 10.58 24.75
C VAL A 174 16.55 9.72 25.36
N CYS A 175 16.36 9.81 26.68
CA CYS A 175 15.26 9.17 27.39
C CYS A 175 13.94 9.93 27.15
N GLU A 176 12.96 9.21 26.64
CA GLU A 176 11.64 9.72 26.22
C GLU A 176 10.72 10.08 27.41
N THR A 177 11.03 9.62 28.63
CA THR A 177 10.29 10.03 29.83
C THR A 177 10.74 11.40 30.32
N CYS A 178 12.05 11.61 30.50
CA CYS A 178 12.61 12.68 31.36
C CYS A 178 13.82 13.44 30.78
N SER A 179 14.08 13.42 29.47
CA SER A 179 15.12 14.21 28.77
C SER A 179 16.60 13.89 29.08
N ALA A 180 16.90 12.83 29.82
CA ALA A 180 18.27 12.42 30.09
C ALA A 180 18.97 11.90 28.82
N GLN A 181 20.29 12.11 28.71
CA GLN A 181 21.11 11.48 27.67
C GLN A 181 21.81 10.23 28.24
N LEU A 182 21.70 9.11 27.55
CA LEU A 182 22.22 7.79 27.93
C LEU A 182 23.14 7.27 26.82
N ASN A 183 24.23 6.57 27.13
CA ASN A 183 24.98 5.85 26.11
C ASN A 183 24.30 4.50 25.84
N VAL A 184 24.09 4.14 24.58
CA VAL A 184 23.52 2.85 24.16
C VAL A 184 24.46 1.68 24.52
N MET A 185 25.72 1.98 24.84
CA MET A 185 26.73 1.04 25.32
C MET A 185 27.05 1.19 26.83
N ASP A 186 26.24 1.90 27.62
CA ASP A 186 26.40 1.92 29.08
C ASP A 186 26.05 0.56 29.71
N HIS A 187 26.77 0.19 30.79
CA HIS A 187 26.54 -1.04 31.53
C HIS A 187 25.15 -1.07 32.18
N GLU A 188 24.52 -2.24 32.28
CA GLU A 188 23.11 -2.40 32.69
C GLU A 188 22.80 -1.74 34.04
N THR A 189 23.74 -1.81 35.00
CA THR A 189 23.63 -1.13 36.30
C THR A 189 23.42 0.37 36.18
N ARG A 190 24.11 1.04 35.24
CA ARG A 190 23.99 2.48 35.00
C ARG A 190 22.67 2.86 34.32
N LEU A 191 22.07 1.94 33.57
CA LEU A 191 20.72 2.08 33.06
C LEU A 191 19.69 1.86 34.18
N GLN A 192 19.90 0.90 35.07
CA GLN A 192 19.07 0.70 36.27
C GLN A 192 19.10 1.93 37.19
N ASP A 193 20.28 2.52 37.44
CA ASP A 193 20.44 3.79 38.17
C ASP A 193 19.65 4.94 37.53
N HIS A 194 19.53 4.94 36.19
CA HIS A 194 18.72 5.93 35.48
C HIS A 194 17.22 5.71 35.70
N TYR A 195 16.72 4.49 35.46
CA TYR A 195 15.29 4.18 35.56
C TYR A 195 14.77 4.22 37.02
N GLY A 196 15.60 3.84 37.99
CA GLY A 196 15.33 4.01 39.43
C GLY A 196 15.60 5.42 39.96
N GLY A 197 16.10 6.34 39.14
CA GLY A 197 16.45 7.69 39.56
C GLY A 197 15.23 8.59 39.77
N LYS A 198 15.27 9.44 40.82
CA LYS A 198 14.20 10.41 41.20
C LYS A 198 13.64 11.21 40.01
N MET A 199 14.50 11.64 39.08
CA MET A 199 14.11 12.39 37.87
C MET A 199 13.36 11.56 36.82
N HIS A 200 13.58 10.25 36.76
CA HIS A 200 12.80 9.35 35.91
C HIS A 200 11.46 9.02 36.59
N LEU A 201 11.51 8.49 37.82
CA LEU A 201 10.34 8.05 38.57
C LEU A 201 9.33 9.19 38.82
N GLY A 202 9.78 10.36 39.25
CA GLY A 202 8.91 11.52 39.44
C GLY A 202 8.23 12.01 38.15
N MET A 203 8.85 11.76 36.98
CA MET A 203 8.26 12.09 35.67
C MET A 203 7.34 10.98 35.14
N VAL A 204 7.52 9.72 35.56
CA VAL A 204 6.53 8.64 35.38
C VAL A 204 5.27 8.99 36.16
N GLU A 205 5.40 9.28 37.47
CA GLU A 205 4.27 9.60 38.35
C GLU A 205 3.45 10.82 37.87
N ILE A 206 4.12 11.85 37.33
CA ILE A 206 3.47 13.00 36.67
C ILE A 206 2.63 12.57 35.46
N ARG A 207 3.17 11.69 34.60
CA ARG A 207 2.47 11.22 33.39
C ARG A 207 1.32 10.27 33.73
N GLU A 208 1.49 9.41 34.74
CA GLU A 208 0.44 8.51 35.24
C GLU A 208 -0.74 9.30 35.83
N LYS A 209 -0.49 10.21 36.77
CA LYS A 209 -1.55 11.05 37.37
C LYS A 209 -2.25 11.94 36.35
N TYR A 210 -1.53 12.45 35.35
CA TYR A 210 -2.16 13.14 34.21
C TYR A 210 -3.07 12.20 33.40
N ALA A 211 -2.65 10.98 33.12
CA ALA A 211 -3.45 9.99 32.38
C ALA A 211 -4.71 9.55 33.15
N GLU A 212 -4.61 9.36 34.47
CA GLU A 212 -5.76 9.08 35.35
C GLU A 212 -6.79 10.22 35.29
N MET A 213 -6.35 11.46 35.55
CA MET A 213 -7.22 12.63 35.56
C MET A 213 -7.85 12.90 34.19
N LYS A 214 -7.11 12.67 33.09
CA LYS A 214 -7.57 12.91 31.71
C LYS A 214 -8.87 12.20 31.34
N ASN A 215 -9.15 11.04 31.92
CA ASN A 215 -10.35 10.27 31.61
C ASN A 215 -11.63 10.86 32.25
N SER A 216 -11.51 11.74 33.24
CA SER A 216 -12.64 12.38 33.93
C SER A 216 -12.68 13.92 33.80
N ILE A 217 -11.57 14.55 33.40
CA ILE A 217 -11.37 16.01 33.45
C ILE A 217 -12.50 16.83 32.80
N ASP A 218 -13.06 16.39 31.68
CA ASP A 218 -14.12 17.13 30.99
C ASP A 218 -15.46 17.05 31.72
N GLU A 219 -15.79 15.92 32.35
CA GLU A 219 -16.95 15.82 33.24
C GLU A 219 -16.74 16.72 34.47
N ARG A 220 -15.58 16.62 35.13
CA ARG A 220 -15.18 17.46 36.28
C ARG A 220 -15.29 18.96 35.94
N ARG A 221 -14.84 19.37 34.75
CA ARG A 221 -14.96 20.74 34.22
C ARG A 221 -16.40 21.19 33.98
N THR A 222 -17.34 20.29 33.64
CA THR A 222 -18.78 20.64 33.57
C THR A 222 -19.41 20.75 34.95
N LEU A 223 -19.10 19.83 35.87
CA LEU A 223 -19.61 19.84 37.24
C LEU A 223 -19.19 21.10 38.01
N LYS A 224 -17.92 21.53 37.88
CA LYS A 224 -17.41 22.80 38.44
C LYS A 224 -18.25 24.00 37.98
N LYS A 225 -18.52 24.12 36.69
CA LYS A 225 -19.35 25.20 36.10
C LYS A 225 -20.79 25.19 36.61
N LEU A 226 -21.40 24.01 36.75
CA LEU A 226 -22.75 23.85 37.27
C LEU A 226 -22.83 24.22 38.76
N ALA A 227 -21.81 23.88 39.56
CA ALA A 227 -21.71 24.28 40.96
C ALA A 227 -21.56 25.81 41.11
N GLU A 228 -20.66 26.43 40.34
CA GLU A 228 -20.46 27.89 40.31
C GLU A 228 -21.75 28.63 39.90
N GLU A 229 -22.48 28.14 38.89
CA GLU A 229 -23.74 28.76 38.46
C GLU A 229 -24.85 28.60 39.53
N LYS A 230 -24.93 27.45 40.20
CA LYS A 230 -25.89 27.23 41.30
C LYS A 230 -25.62 28.20 42.45
N GLU A 231 -24.37 28.29 42.91
CA GLU A 231 -24.00 29.19 44.02
C GLU A 231 -24.24 30.67 43.65
N ARG A 232 -23.92 31.05 42.41
CA ARG A 232 -24.18 32.40 41.87
C ARG A 232 -25.68 32.74 41.87
N ASN A 233 -26.54 31.77 41.58
CA ASN A 233 -27.99 31.95 41.61
C ASN A 233 -28.56 31.98 43.05
N GLU A 234 -28.00 31.21 43.99
CA GLU A 234 -28.37 31.28 45.40
C GLU A 234 -27.96 32.63 46.03
N ARG A 235 -26.73 33.11 45.78
CA ARG A 235 -26.27 34.47 46.14
C ARG A 235 -27.15 35.57 45.53
N ARG A 236 -27.71 35.34 44.33
CA ARG A 236 -28.66 36.26 43.66
C ARG A 236 -30.04 36.25 44.34
N ASN A 237 -30.54 35.09 44.74
CA ASN A 237 -31.83 34.94 45.45
C ASN A 237 -31.79 35.55 46.86
N GLN A 238 -30.70 35.40 47.61
CA GLN A 238 -30.52 36.07 48.91
C GLN A 238 -30.57 37.60 48.76
N ARG A 239 -29.87 38.16 47.76
CA ARG A 239 -29.91 39.60 47.41
C ARG A 239 -31.27 40.07 46.86
N GLY A 240 -32.14 39.14 46.44
CA GLY A 240 -33.54 39.41 46.10
C GLY A 240 -34.41 39.57 47.35
N ARG A 241 -34.35 38.61 48.29
CA ARG A 241 -35.17 38.63 49.50
C ARG A 241 -34.94 39.86 50.39
N SER A 242 -33.69 40.33 50.52
CA SER A 242 -33.37 41.54 51.31
C SER A 242 -33.87 42.85 50.69
N ARG A 243 -34.17 42.90 49.39
CA ARG A 243 -34.68 44.11 48.71
C ARG A 243 -36.21 44.27 48.75
N SER A 244 -36.93 43.31 49.30
CA SER A 244 -38.41 43.31 49.32
C SER A 244 -39.05 44.00 50.53
N ARG A 245 -38.29 44.44 51.54
CA ARG A 245 -38.84 45.09 52.76
C ARG A 245 -38.68 46.62 52.77
N ASP A 246 -37.57 47.18 52.27
CA ASP A 246 -37.17 48.58 52.57
C ASP A 246 -37.40 49.62 51.44
N ARG A 247 -38.42 49.47 50.59
CA ARG A 247 -38.79 50.51 49.60
C ARG A 247 -40.26 50.96 49.62
N LYS A 248 -40.78 51.15 50.84
CA LYS A 248 -41.94 52.04 51.13
C LYS A 248 -41.53 53.33 51.88
N ARG A 249 -40.59 54.13 51.36
CA ARG A 249 -40.37 55.52 51.86
C ARG A 249 -39.69 56.46 50.85
N SER A 250 -40.08 57.74 50.94
CA SER A 250 -39.42 59.01 50.51
C SER A 250 -38.45 59.02 49.30
N ARG A 251 -38.66 59.81 48.23
CA ARG A 251 -38.79 61.31 48.10
C ARG A 251 -37.48 62.10 48.29
N SER A 252 -37.41 63.27 47.63
CA SER A 252 -36.36 64.33 47.74
C SER A 252 -35.08 64.02 46.92
N ARG A 253 -34.60 64.88 45.98
CA ARG A 253 -33.98 66.24 46.08
C ARG A 253 -32.52 66.18 46.62
N GLU A 254 -31.51 66.90 46.08
CA GLU A 254 -31.45 67.80 44.91
C GLU A 254 -30.01 68.06 44.38
N ARG A 255 -29.92 68.62 43.16
CA ARG A 255 -28.92 69.58 42.58
C ARG A 255 -27.60 69.84 43.35
N LYS A 256 -26.41 69.81 42.72
CA LYS A 256 -25.77 70.80 41.77
C LYS A 256 -24.42 70.20 41.28
N SER A 257 -23.59 70.72 40.34
CA SER A 257 -23.66 71.55 39.09
C SER A 257 -22.19 71.77 38.59
N HIS A 258 -21.77 72.38 37.46
CA HIS A 258 -22.42 73.10 36.35
C HIS A 258 -21.49 73.31 35.11
N ARG A 259 -21.99 73.13 33.87
CA ARG A 259 -21.51 73.73 32.57
C ARG A 259 -20.11 73.33 32.03
N SER A 260 -19.80 73.40 30.73
CA SER A 260 -20.52 73.82 29.48
C SER A 260 -20.17 72.82 28.32
N ARG A 261 -20.28 73.00 26.97
CA ARG A 261 -20.73 74.02 25.98
C ARG A 261 -20.89 73.27 24.61
N SER A 262 -21.57 73.76 23.56
CA SER A 262 -23.02 73.97 23.44
C SER A 262 -23.49 73.78 21.95
N ARG A 263 -24.80 73.63 21.69
CA ARG A 263 -25.53 73.71 20.37
C ARG A 263 -25.42 72.54 19.35
N SER A 264 -26.44 72.20 18.54
CA SER A 264 -27.90 72.52 18.60
C SER A 264 -28.80 71.74 17.60
N LYS A 265 -29.94 71.19 18.11
CA LYS A 265 -31.35 71.19 17.60
C LYS A 265 -31.70 70.73 16.14
N SER A 266 -32.90 70.19 15.83
CA SER A 266 -34.17 70.01 16.58
C SER A 266 -35.21 69.04 15.96
N ARG A 267 -36.03 68.39 16.82
CA ARG A 267 -37.49 68.03 16.69
C ARG A 267 -37.95 67.17 15.47
N SER A 268 -39.05 66.38 15.49
CA SER A 268 -40.26 66.33 16.35
C SER A 268 -40.90 64.91 16.47
N HIS A 269 -42.02 64.82 17.21
CA HIS A 269 -42.96 63.68 17.37
C HIS A 269 -43.82 63.39 16.09
N LYS A 270 -44.76 62.40 15.95
CA LYS A 270 -45.58 61.61 16.91
C LYS A 270 -46.30 60.35 16.31
N ASP A 271 -46.66 59.38 17.16
CA ASP A 271 -47.86 58.46 17.21
C ASP A 271 -48.52 57.75 15.98
N ARG A 272 -48.69 56.40 16.12
CA ARG A 272 -49.95 55.57 16.03
C ARG A 272 -50.55 54.94 14.73
N ARG A 273 -50.75 53.60 14.84
CA ARG A 273 -51.97 52.73 14.60
C ARG A 273 -52.32 52.10 13.21
N ARG A 274 -52.24 50.75 13.19
CA ARG A 274 -53.20 49.71 12.69
C ARG A 274 -54.12 49.96 11.46
N SER A 275 -53.98 49.12 10.42
CA SER A 275 -55.01 48.18 9.87
C SER A 275 -54.56 47.58 8.50
N ARG A 276 -55.35 46.79 7.76
CA ARG A 276 -55.74 45.36 7.91
C ARG A 276 -56.66 44.95 6.71
N SER A 277 -56.11 44.50 5.57
CA SER A 277 -56.76 43.77 4.45
C SER A 277 -55.68 43.36 3.42
N ARG A 278 -55.66 42.25 2.64
CA ARG A 278 -56.54 41.11 2.25
C ARG A 278 -57.17 41.21 0.85
N ASP A 279 -57.07 40.09 0.09
CA ASP A 279 -57.73 39.77 -1.21
C ASP A 279 -57.24 40.57 -2.47
N ARG A 280 -57.30 40.12 -3.75
CA ARG A 280 -57.61 38.78 -4.36
C ARG A 280 -57.16 38.64 -5.85
N LYS A 281 -56.67 37.42 -6.20
CA LYS A 281 -56.90 36.57 -7.42
C LYS A 281 -56.70 37.06 -8.90
N SER A 282 -56.48 36.03 -9.75
CA SER A 282 -56.72 35.92 -11.22
C SER A 282 -55.77 36.64 -12.19
N SER A 283 -55.02 35.95 -13.07
CA SER A 283 -55.38 35.20 -14.32
C SER A 283 -55.34 36.11 -15.58
N ARG A 284 -54.95 35.67 -16.79
CA ARG A 284 -54.89 34.31 -17.38
C ARG A 284 -53.85 34.24 -18.55
N ARG A 285 -53.80 33.07 -19.20
CA ARG A 285 -53.19 32.70 -20.50
C ARG A 285 -53.63 33.62 -21.69
N ASP A 286 -53.03 33.61 -22.90
CA ASP A 286 -52.00 32.72 -23.50
C ASP A 286 -51.17 33.38 -24.64
N SER A 287 -50.25 32.59 -25.23
CA SER A 287 -49.62 32.63 -26.56
C SER A 287 -50.01 33.70 -27.60
N SER A 288 -48.98 34.36 -28.16
CA SER A 288 -48.73 34.35 -29.62
C SER A 288 -47.28 34.77 -29.94
N ARG A 289 -46.74 34.27 -31.05
CA ARG A 289 -45.36 34.54 -31.54
C ARG A 289 -45.43 34.94 -33.03
N GLU A 290 -44.32 35.43 -33.58
CA GLU A 290 -44.08 35.53 -35.04
C GLU A 290 -44.93 36.52 -35.87
N ARG A 291 -44.87 37.84 -35.56
CA ARG A 291 -45.09 38.87 -36.61
C ARG A 291 -44.41 40.24 -36.38
N PHE A 292 -43.24 40.31 -35.73
CA PHE A 292 -42.64 41.61 -35.34
C PHE A 292 -41.13 41.81 -35.59
N TYR A 293 -40.47 40.96 -36.39
CA TYR A 293 -39.02 41.06 -36.60
C TYR A 293 -38.56 41.94 -37.78
N TYR A 294 -39.46 42.30 -38.70
CA TYR A 294 -39.07 42.97 -39.97
C TYR A 294 -39.44 44.47 -40.08
N ILE A 295 -40.26 45.00 -39.16
CA ILE A 295 -40.65 46.43 -39.16
C ILE A 295 -39.74 47.24 -38.21
N TYR A 296 -39.37 46.65 -37.07
CA TYR A 296 -38.69 47.35 -35.97
C TYR A 296 -37.23 47.78 -36.24
N LEU A 297 -36.67 47.44 -37.40
CA LEU A 297 -35.30 47.83 -37.78
C LEU A 297 -35.21 49.18 -38.50
N LYS A 298 -36.34 49.74 -38.99
CA LYS A 298 -36.32 51.02 -39.74
C LYS A 298 -36.51 52.25 -38.85
N ASP A 299 -37.29 52.13 -37.78
CA ASP A 299 -37.62 53.25 -36.88
C ASP A 299 -36.48 53.60 -35.89
N ILE A 300 -35.44 52.77 -35.78
CA ILE A 300 -34.36 52.94 -34.80
C ILE A 300 -33.31 53.99 -35.21
N GLU A 301 -33.10 54.22 -36.51
CA GLU A 301 -32.10 55.21 -36.96
C GLU A 301 -32.59 56.66 -36.79
N ASP A 302 -33.87 56.94 -37.08
CA ASP A 302 -34.41 58.31 -37.02
C ASP A 302 -34.66 58.81 -35.58
N TYR A 303 -35.07 57.92 -34.67
CA TYR A 303 -35.37 58.29 -33.28
C TYR A 303 -34.12 58.63 -32.44
N GLY A 304 -32.92 58.36 -32.94
CA GLY A 304 -31.65 58.56 -32.22
C GLY A 304 -31.25 60.02 -31.96
N ARG A 305 -31.94 61.02 -32.54
CA ARG A 305 -31.53 62.44 -32.48
C ARG A 305 -32.24 63.31 -31.44
N ARG A 306 -33.25 62.82 -30.70
CA ARG A 306 -33.99 63.65 -29.72
C ARG A 306 -34.31 62.89 -28.42
N THR A 307 -34.15 63.60 -27.29
CA THR A 307 -34.36 63.16 -25.88
C THR A 307 -33.27 62.27 -25.26
N GLY A 308 -33.17 62.32 -23.93
CA GLY A 308 -32.04 61.82 -23.13
C GLY A 308 -32.18 60.38 -22.58
N PRO A 309 -31.19 59.90 -21.80
CA PRO A 309 -30.99 58.48 -21.53
C PRO A 309 -31.92 57.90 -20.46
N ILE A 310 -33.06 57.32 -20.86
CA ILE A 310 -34.01 56.66 -19.94
C ILE A 310 -34.13 55.14 -20.22
N THR A 311 -33.54 54.36 -19.30
CA THR A 311 -33.98 53.02 -18.82
C THR A 311 -34.01 51.78 -19.76
N ILE A 312 -33.80 51.88 -21.07
CA ILE A 312 -33.88 50.69 -21.97
C ILE A 312 -32.81 49.60 -21.70
N LYS A 313 -31.65 49.94 -21.12
CA LYS A 313 -30.48 49.03 -20.96
C LYS A 313 -30.68 47.75 -20.11
N LYS A 314 -31.74 47.61 -19.30
CA LYS A 314 -31.88 46.49 -18.34
C LYS A 314 -32.49 45.20 -18.91
N GLU A 315 -33.34 45.28 -19.93
CA GLU A 315 -34.10 44.11 -20.42
C GLU A 315 -33.32 43.36 -21.51
N CYS A 316 -32.80 44.07 -22.52
CA CYS A 316 -31.91 43.51 -23.54
C CYS A 316 -30.68 42.81 -22.93
N CYS A 317 -30.14 43.37 -21.83
CA CYS A 317 -29.03 42.77 -21.09
C CYS A 317 -29.39 41.41 -20.44
N LYS A 318 -30.65 41.16 -20.03
CA LYS A 318 -31.09 39.84 -19.53
C LYS A 318 -31.15 38.79 -20.65
N ALA A 319 -31.51 39.18 -21.87
CA ALA A 319 -31.52 38.29 -23.02
C ALA A 319 -30.08 37.88 -23.40
N CYS A 320 -29.19 38.85 -23.58
CA CYS A 320 -27.78 38.58 -23.88
C CYS A 320 -27.06 37.81 -22.77
N ARG A 321 -27.33 38.09 -21.49
CA ARG A 321 -26.78 37.30 -20.35
C ARG A 321 -27.17 35.82 -20.39
N LYS A 322 -28.35 35.46 -20.94
CA LYS A 322 -28.74 34.05 -21.15
C LYS A 322 -28.04 33.38 -22.34
N ALA A 323 -27.59 34.15 -23.33
CA ALA A 323 -26.97 33.61 -24.55
C ALA A 323 -25.50 33.19 -24.36
N GLY A 324 -24.78 33.83 -23.42
CA GLY A 324 -23.35 33.57 -23.16
C GLY A 324 -23.04 32.42 -22.19
N GLN A 325 -24.00 31.96 -21.37
CA GLN A 325 -23.78 30.88 -20.39
C GLN A 325 -23.71 29.49 -21.03
N LEU A 326 -22.91 28.59 -20.44
CA LEU A 326 -22.85 27.19 -20.85
C LEU A 326 -24.21 26.49 -20.62
N GLY A 327 -24.60 25.63 -21.55
CA GLY A 327 -25.87 24.90 -21.52
C GLY A 327 -25.70 23.39 -21.55
N PHE A 328 -26.80 22.64 -21.45
CA PHE A 328 -26.80 21.17 -21.42
C PHE A 328 -25.94 20.54 -22.54
N PHE A 329 -26.05 21.01 -23.78
CA PHE A 329 -25.23 20.53 -24.90
C PHE A 329 -23.71 20.67 -24.72
N HIS A 330 -23.23 21.59 -23.88
CA HIS A 330 -21.79 21.75 -23.60
C HIS A 330 -21.33 20.67 -22.61
N TRP A 331 -22.16 20.35 -21.60
CA TRP A 331 -21.92 19.23 -20.69
C TRP A 331 -22.05 17.88 -21.38
N LEU A 332 -23.03 17.73 -22.28
CA LEU A 332 -23.14 16.57 -23.17
C LEU A 332 -21.89 16.41 -24.04
N PHE A 333 -21.34 17.50 -24.59
CA PHE A 333 -20.08 17.46 -25.32
C PHE A 333 -18.92 16.95 -24.45
N VAL A 334 -18.80 17.38 -23.18
CA VAL A 334 -17.76 16.84 -22.27
C VAL A 334 -17.90 15.32 -22.10
N PHE A 335 -19.11 14.81 -21.87
CA PHE A 335 -19.32 13.36 -21.74
C PHE A 335 -19.05 12.60 -23.06
N MET A 336 -19.45 13.14 -24.21
CA MET A 336 -19.15 12.56 -25.52
C MET A 336 -17.65 12.58 -25.84
N MET A 337 -16.95 13.66 -25.47
CA MET A 337 -15.49 13.79 -25.64
C MET A 337 -14.73 12.80 -24.75
N LEU A 338 -15.16 12.62 -23.50
CA LEU A 338 -14.61 11.58 -22.61
C LEU A 338 -14.82 10.18 -23.20
N ALA A 339 -16.04 9.85 -23.64
CA ALA A 339 -16.34 8.55 -24.23
C ALA A 339 -15.53 8.28 -25.50
N ALA A 340 -15.36 9.29 -26.36
CA ALA A 340 -14.55 9.17 -27.58
C ALA A 340 -13.04 9.02 -27.28
N LEU A 341 -12.50 9.76 -26.30
CA LEU A 341 -11.10 9.65 -25.91
C LEU A 341 -10.79 8.36 -25.15
N TYR A 342 -11.70 7.87 -24.31
CA TYR A 342 -11.60 6.55 -23.68
C TYR A 342 -11.68 5.43 -24.73
N GLY A 343 -12.62 5.52 -25.68
CA GLY A 343 -12.70 4.57 -26.80
C GLY A 343 -11.44 4.55 -27.66
N LEU A 344 -10.82 5.72 -27.91
CA LEU A 344 -9.52 5.81 -28.58
C LEU A 344 -8.41 5.12 -27.77
N VAL A 345 -8.36 5.30 -26.45
CA VAL A 345 -7.40 4.62 -25.55
C VAL A 345 -7.56 3.10 -25.65
N VAL A 346 -8.78 2.57 -25.55
CA VAL A 346 -9.04 1.13 -25.66
C VAL A 346 -8.65 0.57 -27.03
N VAL A 347 -8.93 1.29 -28.13
CA VAL A 347 -8.56 0.88 -29.49
C VAL A 347 -7.04 0.91 -29.71
N LEU A 348 -6.31 1.84 -29.08
CA LEU A 348 -4.85 1.88 -29.12
C LEU A 348 -4.24 0.76 -28.27
N ASP A 349 -4.75 0.55 -27.05
CA ASP A 349 -4.28 -0.47 -26.12
C ASP A 349 -4.34 -1.88 -26.73
N LEU A 350 -5.48 -2.24 -27.33
CA LEU A 350 -5.74 -3.50 -28.01
C LEU A 350 -4.89 -3.75 -29.28
N LYS A 351 -4.11 -2.77 -29.76
CA LYS A 351 -3.36 -2.91 -31.01
C LYS A 351 -2.07 -3.74 -30.83
N MET A 352 -2.07 -4.95 -31.39
CA MET A 352 -0.90 -5.84 -31.48
C MET A 352 -0.17 -5.71 -32.84
N PRO A 353 1.11 -6.12 -32.92
CA PRO A 353 1.86 -6.22 -34.17
C PRO A 353 1.53 -7.47 -35.00
N ASP A 354 1.82 -7.42 -36.30
CA ASP A 354 1.63 -8.56 -37.21
C ASP A 354 2.65 -9.69 -36.93
N VAL A 355 2.12 -10.90 -36.69
CA VAL A 355 2.88 -12.15 -36.48
C VAL A 355 3.81 -12.45 -37.65
N LYS A 356 5.07 -12.80 -37.36
CA LYS A 356 6.08 -13.15 -38.38
C LYS A 356 6.02 -14.63 -38.76
N PRO A 357 6.35 -14.99 -40.01
CA PRO A 357 6.25 -16.36 -40.50
C PRO A 357 7.38 -17.26 -39.97
N ALA A 358 7.05 -18.52 -39.71
CA ALA A 358 7.95 -19.50 -39.10
C ALA A 358 9.22 -19.87 -39.90
N ASN A 359 9.37 -19.38 -41.14
CA ASN A 359 10.51 -19.65 -42.02
C ASN A 359 11.63 -18.60 -41.96
N GLN A 360 11.48 -17.51 -41.20
CA GLN A 360 12.49 -16.45 -41.07
C GLN A 360 13.18 -16.52 -39.71
N PHE A 361 14.51 -16.53 -39.66
CA PHE A 361 15.30 -16.69 -38.42
C PHE A 361 16.06 -15.42 -37.99
N GLU A 362 15.92 -14.31 -38.72
CA GLU A 362 16.54 -13.01 -38.36
C GLU A 362 15.71 -12.22 -37.33
N HIS A 363 14.40 -12.51 -37.28
CA HIS A 363 13.39 -11.91 -36.41
C HIS A 363 12.74 -12.99 -35.53
N PHE A 364 12.12 -12.55 -34.42
CA PHE A 364 11.26 -13.39 -33.60
C PHE A 364 10.02 -13.82 -34.40
N SER A 365 9.54 -15.05 -34.20
CA SER A 365 8.32 -15.56 -34.84
C SER A 365 7.39 -16.24 -33.81
N GLU A 366 6.26 -15.57 -33.53
CA GLU A 366 5.19 -16.12 -32.67
C GLU A 366 4.68 -17.49 -33.15
N MET A 367 4.73 -17.78 -34.46
CA MET A 367 4.35 -19.10 -34.98
C MET A 367 5.23 -20.26 -34.46
N ARG A 368 6.52 -19.99 -34.19
CA ARG A 368 7.45 -20.97 -33.62
C ARG A 368 7.29 -21.06 -32.11
N ALA A 369 7.22 -19.91 -31.43
CA ALA A 369 6.96 -19.83 -30.00
C ALA A 369 5.64 -20.56 -29.62
N ARG A 370 4.53 -20.30 -30.31
CA ARG A 370 3.25 -21.02 -30.06
C ARG A 370 3.34 -22.53 -30.25
N LYS A 371 4.19 -23.03 -31.15
CA LYS A 371 4.42 -24.48 -31.30
C LYS A 371 5.07 -25.05 -30.05
N PHE A 372 6.10 -24.40 -29.50
CA PHE A 372 6.77 -24.84 -28.28
C PHE A 372 5.88 -24.70 -27.04
N LEU A 373 5.20 -23.56 -26.89
CA LEU A 373 4.20 -23.30 -25.86
C LEU A 373 3.17 -24.44 -25.80
N ASN A 374 2.57 -24.79 -26.94
CA ASN A 374 1.58 -25.85 -27.02
C ASN A 374 2.17 -27.24 -26.71
N GLN A 375 3.46 -27.48 -26.96
CA GLN A 375 4.11 -28.75 -26.55
C GLN A 375 4.27 -28.85 -25.03
N ILE A 376 4.52 -27.74 -24.34
CA ILE A 376 4.64 -27.68 -22.87
C ILE A 376 3.26 -27.74 -22.19
N THR A 377 2.29 -26.92 -22.65
CA THR A 377 0.95 -26.84 -22.01
C THR A 377 0.08 -28.07 -22.25
N ASN A 378 0.29 -28.82 -23.35
CA ASN A 378 -0.37 -30.11 -23.59
C ASN A 378 0.01 -31.20 -22.57
N LEU A 379 1.03 -30.99 -21.73
CA LEU A 379 1.33 -31.88 -20.60
C LEU A 379 0.31 -31.72 -19.45
N GLY A 380 -0.51 -30.68 -19.46
CA GLY A 380 -1.32 -30.28 -18.31
C GLY A 380 -0.47 -29.57 -17.24
N PRO A 381 -0.90 -29.60 -15.96
CA PRO A 381 -0.14 -29.02 -14.85
C PRO A 381 1.22 -29.69 -14.66
N ARG A 382 2.23 -28.87 -14.32
CA ARG A 382 3.62 -29.31 -14.12
C ARG A 382 4.21 -28.80 -12.79
N PRO A 383 3.62 -29.05 -11.60
CA PRO A 383 4.27 -28.67 -10.35
C PRO A 383 5.67 -29.26 -10.20
N SER A 384 6.56 -28.55 -9.51
CA SER A 384 7.90 -29.04 -9.12
C SER A 384 7.84 -30.46 -8.55
N GLY A 385 8.75 -31.37 -8.93
CA GLY A 385 8.70 -32.77 -8.48
C GLY A 385 7.62 -33.67 -9.12
N SER A 386 6.81 -33.17 -10.05
CA SER A 386 5.90 -33.99 -10.85
C SER A 386 6.59 -34.67 -12.04
N GLU A 387 6.10 -35.83 -12.49
CA GLU A 387 6.61 -36.50 -13.71
C GLU A 387 6.45 -35.63 -14.96
N ALA A 388 5.34 -34.87 -15.03
CA ALA A 388 5.08 -33.90 -16.10
C ALA A 388 6.18 -32.83 -16.20
N LEU A 389 6.76 -32.40 -15.07
CA LEU A 389 7.89 -31.48 -15.05
C LEU A 389 9.24 -32.20 -15.24
N GLU A 390 9.59 -33.05 -14.27
CA GLU A 390 10.94 -33.61 -14.06
C GLU A 390 11.35 -34.59 -15.17
N VAL A 391 10.38 -35.14 -15.91
CA VAL A 391 10.61 -36.06 -17.03
C VAL A 391 10.14 -35.45 -18.36
N HIS A 392 8.87 -35.05 -18.46
CA HIS A 392 8.29 -34.72 -19.77
C HIS A 392 8.66 -33.32 -20.26
N ALA A 393 8.44 -32.27 -19.46
CA ALA A 393 8.82 -30.90 -19.80
C ALA A 393 10.35 -30.76 -19.90
N PHE A 394 11.07 -31.35 -18.93
CA PHE A 394 12.52 -31.47 -18.95
C PHE A 394 13.04 -32.04 -20.29
N ARG A 395 12.45 -33.13 -20.78
CA ARG A 395 12.81 -33.72 -22.08
C ARG A 395 12.52 -32.77 -23.25
N ILE A 396 11.35 -32.14 -23.30
CA ILE A 396 10.98 -31.22 -24.40
C ILE A 396 11.96 -30.03 -24.48
N ILE A 397 12.33 -29.45 -23.33
CA ILE A 397 13.29 -28.34 -23.25
C ILE A 397 14.69 -28.82 -23.69
N THR A 398 15.20 -29.91 -23.12
CA THR A 398 16.56 -30.40 -23.40
C THR A 398 16.74 -30.96 -24.82
N GLU A 399 15.75 -31.68 -25.37
CA GLU A 399 15.77 -32.13 -26.78
C GLU A 399 15.78 -30.94 -27.74
N LYS A 400 15.01 -29.88 -27.46
CA LYS A 400 15.01 -28.66 -28.28
C LYS A 400 16.36 -27.95 -28.21
N ILE A 401 16.94 -27.76 -27.03
CA ILE A 401 18.28 -27.15 -26.86
C ILE A 401 19.35 -27.97 -27.60
N ASN A 402 19.32 -29.30 -27.48
CA ASN A 402 20.24 -30.19 -28.21
C ASN A 402 20.08 -30.04 -29.73
N SER A 403 18.85 -29.94 -30.26
CA SER A 403 18.62 -29.70 -31.69
C SER A 403 19.18 -28.36 -32.18
N LEU A 404 19.16 -27.32 -31.32
CA LEU A 404 19.77 -26.02 -31.62
C LEU A 404 21.31 -26.07 -31.53
N ASN A 405 21.88 -26.89 -30.64
CA ASN A 405 23.32 -27.13 -30.61
C ASN A 405 23.81 -27.72 -31.94
N GLU A 406 23.06 -28.66 -32.52
CA GLU A 406 23.36 -29.19 -33.87
C GLU A 406 23.14 -28.17 -35.01
N VAL A 407 22.35 -27.10 -34.82
CA VAL A 407 22.34 -25.95 -35.74
C VAL A 407 23.64 -25.15 -35.59
N VAL A 408 24.01 -24.81 -34.36
CA VAL A 408 25.18 -23.97 -34.06
C VAL A 408 26.49 -24.63 -34.51
N LYS A 409 26.64 -25.94 -34.30
CA LYS A 409 27.79 -26.73 -34.81
C LYS A 409 27.91 -26.72 -36.34
N ARG A 410 26.80 -26.63 -37.07
CA ARG A 410 26.80 -26.53 -38.55
C ARG A 410 27.09 -25.11 -39.03
N ASN A 411 26.66 -24.09 -38.29
CA ASN A 411 26.93 -22.69 -38.60
C ASN A 411 28.36 -22.27 -38.23
N ASP A 412 28.99 -22.96 -37.27
CA ASP A 412 30.40 -22.82 -36.83
C ASP A 412 30.83 -21.43 -36.32
N VAL A 413 29.87 -20.54 -36.05
CA VAL A 413 30.10 -19.14 -35.64
C VAL A 413 29.96 -18.93 -34.13
N ASN A 414 28.98 -19.59 -33.52
CA ASN A 414 28.67 -19.52 -32.09
C ASN A 414 28.90 -20.90 -31.43
N ARG A 415 28.61 -21.03 -30.14
CA ARG A 415 28.58 -22.28 -29.37
C ARG A 415 27.36 -22.32 -28.45
N ILE A 416 26.83 -23.50 -28.14
CA ILE A 416 25.84 -23.72 -27.08
C ILE A 416 26.40 -24.73 -26.06
N GLU A 417 26.43 -24.32 -24.81
CA GLU A 417 26.65 -25.17 -23.63
C GLU A 417 25.30 -25.36 -22.91
N MET A 418 25.10 -26.50 -22.24
CA MET A 418 23.92 -26.75 -21.41
C MET A 418 24.34 -27.46 -20.12
N ASP A 419 23.83 -27.02 -18.98
CA ASP A 419 23.99 -27.65 -17.67
C ASP A 419 22.62 -27.94 -17.03
N ILE A 420 22.56 -28.96 -16.17
CA ILE A 420 21.36 -29.45 -15.49
C ILE A 420 21.62 -29.41 -13.99
N GLN A 421 21.26 -28.30 -13.36
CA GLN A 421 21.55 -28.07 -11.95
C GLN A 421 20.40 -28.61 -11.09
N ARG A 422 20.73 -29.39 -10.05
CA ARG A 422 19.76 -29.91 -9.05
C ARG A 422 20.11 -29.46 -7.62
N PRO A 423 19.98 -28.17 -7.30
CA PRO A 423 20.40 -27.62 -6.02
C PRO A 423 19.51 -28.05 -4.85
N THR A 424 20.08 -27.96 -3.65
CA THR A 424 19.42 -28.20 -2.35
C THR A 424 19.81 -27.05 -1.41
N GLY A 425 18.88 -26.58 -0.57
CA GLY A 425 19.14 -25.48 0.36
C GLY A 425 17.88 -25.00 1.08
N CYS A 426 18.04 -23.95 1.91
CA CYS A 426 16.94 -23.25 2.57
C CYS A 426 17.17 -21.74 2.59
N PHE A 427 16.10 -20.94 2.61
CA PHE A 427 16.13 -19.49 2.82
C PHE A 427 14.83 -18.96 3.47
N ASP A 428 14.90 -17.77 4.08
CA ASP A 428 13.74 -17.10 4.68
C ASP A 428 13.17 -16.06 3.70
N LEU A 429 11.94 -16.23 3.22
CA LEU A 429 11.25 -15.25 2.39
C LEU A 429 10.42 -14.29 3.26
N LYS A 430 10.56 -12.99 2.99
CA LYS A 430 9.84 -11.92 3.70
C LYS A 430 8.75 -11.36 2.78
N PHE A 431 7.58 -11.98 2.84
CA PHE A 431 6.46 -11.79 1.92
C PHE A 431 5.13 -11.91 2.68
N LEU A 432 4.54 -10.78 3.05
CA LEU A 432 3.30 -10.62 3.87
C LEU A 432 3.44 -11.13 5.32
N SER A 433 3.88 -12.38 5.48
CA SER A 433 4.44 -12.98 6.69
C SER A 433 5.96 -13.17 6.51
N VAL A 434 6.60 -13.89 7.42
CA VAL A 434 7.94 -14.46 7.20
C VAL A 434 7.85 -15.97 7.35
N PHE A 435 8.38 -16.68 6.37
CA PHE A 435 8.37 -18.14 6.33
C PHE A 435 9.62 -18.67 5.66
N THR A 436 10.02 -19.89 6.05
CA THR A 436 11.25 -20.52 5.58
C THR A 436 10.95 -21.55 4.51
N LEU A 437 11.76 -21.54 3.47
CA LEU A 437 11.59 -22.32 2.25
C LEU A 437 12.78 -23.24 2.10
N CYS A 438 12.55 -24.54 2.11
CA CYS A 438 13.58 -25.56 2.03
C CYS A 438 13.32 -26.49 0.84
N TYR A 439 14.33 -26.69 0.00
CA TYR A 439 14.22 -27.42 -1.25
C TYR A 439 15.34 -28.46 -1.41
N HIS A 440 15.02 -29.60 -2.02
CA HIS A 440 15.96 -30.70 -2.26
C HIS A 440 15.91 -31.17 -3.71
N LYS A 441 17.02 -31.04 -4.44
CA LYS A 441 17.17 -31.50 -5.83
C LYS A 441 16.07 -31.03 -6.79
N VAL A 442 15.61 -29.78 -6.65
CA VAL A 442 14.72 -29.12 -7.63
C VAL A 442 15.47 -28.95 -8.96
N THR A 443 14.83 -29.13 -10.12
CA THR A 443 15.53 -29.11 -11.42
C THR A 443 15.56 -27.71 -12.05
N ASN A 444 16.77 -27.26 -12.41
CA ASN A 444 17.05 -26.14 -13.31
C ASN A 444 17.65 -26.66 -14.62
N ILE A 445 17.29 -26.03 -15.74
CA ILE A 445 17.95 -26.27 -17.04
C ILE A 445 18.57 -24.94 -17.48
N VAL A 446 19.88 -24.92 -17.67
CA VAL A 446 20.63 -23.70 -17.99
C VAL A 446 21.31 -23.86 -19.34
N ALA A 447 20.93 -23.06 -20.33
CA ALA A 447 21.60 -23.00 -21.63
C ALA A 447 22.44 -21.72 -21.72
N ARG A 448 23.68 -21.83 -22.24
CA ARG A 448 24.60 -20.72 -22.44
C ARG A 448 25.02 -20.67 -23.90
N ILE A 449 24.64 -19.60 -24.60
CA ILE A 449 25.02 -19.35 -26.00
C ILE A 449 26.03 -18.21 -26.07
N GLY A 450 27.00 -18.29 -26.99
CA GLY A 450 28.05 -17.29 -27.13
C GLY A 450 28.95 -17.50 -28.35
N PRO A 451 30.01 -16.71 -28.54
CA PRO A 451 30.95 -16.88 -29.65
C PRO A 451 31.69 -18.23 -29.56
N LYS A 452 31.99 -18.84 -30.72
CA LYS A 452 32.75 -20.10 -30.81
C LYS A 452 34.12 -20.07 -30.12
N LYS A 453 34.75 -18.88 -30.01
CA LYS A 453 36.08 -18.69 -29.41
C LYS A 453 36.20 -19.14 -27.95
N GLY A 454 35.08 -19.26 -27.23
CA GLY A 454 35.04 -19.71 -25.84
C GLY A 454 34.20 -18.78 -24.96
N PRO A 455 34.00 -19.14 -23.67
CA PRO A 455 33.24 -18.35 -22.71
C PRO A 455 33.74 -16.91 -22.53
N THR A 456 32.82 -15.96 -22.39
CA THR A 456 33.14 -14.57 -22.04
C THR A 456 33.01 -14.32 -20.53
N ASP A 457 33.84 -13.41 -20.00
CA ASP A 457 33.87 -13.05 -18.57
C ASP A 457 32.57 -12.39 -18.07
N PHE A 458 31.88 -11.71 -18.98
CA PHE A 458 30.60 -11.04 -18.74
C PHE A 458 29.50 -11.66 -19.58
N SER A 459 28.30 -11.75 -19.00
CA SER A 459 27.10 -12.31 -19.62
C SER A 459 25.83 -11.66 -19.08
N ILE A 460 24.71 -11.88 -19.77
CA ILE A 460 23.36 -11.56 -19.28
C ILE A 460 22.55 -12.84 -19.02
N LEU A 461 21.63 -12.76 -18.06
CA LEU A 461 20.63 -13.81 -17.80
C LEU A 461 19.29 -13.43 -18.43
N ILE A 462 18.57 -14.41 -18.97
CA ILE A 462 17.13 -14.37 -19.22
C ILE A 462 16.52 -15.52 -18.42
N ASN A 463 15.49 -15.24 -17.62
CA ASN A 463 14.82 -16.21 -16.73
C ASN A 463 13.33 -16.32 -17.05
N CYS A 464 12.83 -17.56 -16.97
CA CYS A 464 11.42 -17.95 -17.02
C CYS A 464 11.24 -19.22 -16.16
N HIS A 465 10.02 -19.51 -15.70
CA HIS A 465 9.73 -20.79 -15.04
C HIS A 465 8.95 -21.75 -15.94
N PHE A 466 9.26 -23.04 -15.83
CA PHE A 466 8.59 -24.11 -16.59
C PHE A 466 7.68 -25.00 -15.73
N ASP A 467 7.72 -24.82 -14.40
CA ASP A 467 6.75 -25.38 -13.45
C ASP A 467 5.50 -24.50 -13.29
N THR A 468 4.48 -25.04 -12.63
CA THR A 468 3.15 -24.43 -12.46
C THR A 468 2.57 -24.74 -11.09
N LEU A 469 1.63 -23.93 -10.62
CA LEU A 469 0.75 -24.27 -9.50
C LEU A 469 -0.03 -25.56 -9.83
N PRO A 470 -0.44 -26.33 -8.83
CA PRO A 470 -1.41 -27.41 -9.01
C PRO A 470 -2.70 -26.99 -9.73
N ASP A 471 -3.19 -27.87 -10.61
CA ASP A 471 -4.41 -27.74 -11.44
C ASP A 471 -4.43 -26.63 -12.53
N THR A 472 -3.40 -25.80 -12.68
CA THR A 472 -3.27 -24.87 -13.83
C THR A 472 -2.40 -25.48 -14.95
N PRO A 473 -2.75 -25.34 -16.24
CA PRO A 473 -1.86 -25.68 -17.35
C PRO A 473 -0.65 -24.75 -17.50
N GLY A 474 -0.63 -23.60 -16.81
CA GLY A 474 0.48 -22.63 -16.83
C GLY A 474 0.93 -22.25 -18.24
N ALA A 475 0.04 -21.60 -18.99
CA ALA A 475 0.24 -21.18 -20.37
C ALA A 475 0.79 -19.76 -20.49
N THR A 476 0.29 -18.80 -19.71
CA THR A 476 0.99 -17.52 -19.48
C THR A 476 1.85 -17.54 -18.23
N ASP A 477 1.72 -18.60 -17.44
CA ASP A 477 2.20 -18.74 -16.06
C ASP A 477 3.06 -20.02 -15.95
N ASP A 478 4.26 -20.14 -16.54
CA ASP A 478 5.01 -19.18 -17.38
C ASP A 478 5.53 -19.83 -18.70
N ALA A 479 4.78 -20.79 -19.25
CA ALA A 479 5.17 -21.48 -20.49
C ALA A 479 5.28 -20.54 -21.72
N VAL A 480 4.63 -19.37 -21.70
CA VAL A 480 4.78 -18.35 -22.76
C VAL A 480 6.17 -17.75 -22.76
N SER A 481 6.77 -17.47 -21.61
CA SER A 481 8.12 -16.92 -21.54
C SER A 481 9.16 -17.99 -21.79
N CYS A 482 8.93 -19.23 -21.37
CA CYS A 482 9.70 -20.39 -21.83
C CYS A 482 9.73 -20.46 -23.37
N ALA A 483 8.60 -20.26 -24.03
CA ALA A 483 8.51 -20.27 -25.48
C ALA A 483 9.20 -19.06 -26.14
N ILE A 484 9.09 -17.86 -25.54
CA ILE A 484 9.80 -16.65 -25.98
C ILE A 484 11.32 -16.86 -25.86
N MET A 485 11.81 -17.36 -24.73
CA MET A 485 13.23 -17.65 -24.51
C MET A 485 13.77 -18.72 -25.46
N MET A 486 13.01 -19.79 -25.69
CA MET A 486 13.41 -20.85 -26.62
C MET A 486 13.48 -20.36 -28.08
N GLU A 487 12.54 -19.52 -28.50
CA GLU A 487 12.53 -18.87 -29.82
C GLU A 487 13.68 -17.85 -29.97
N ILE A 488 14.00 -17.09 -28.91
CA ILE A 488 15.15 -16.17 -28.91
C ILE A 488 16.48 -16.93 -28.97
N LEU A 489 16.61 -18.05 -28.26
CA LEU A 489 17.74 -18.96 -28.39
C LEU A 489 17.85 -19.57 -29.80
N GLU A 490 16.71 -19.91 -30.44
CA GLU A 490 16.67 -20.38 -31.83
C GLU A 490 17.09 -19.30 -32.83
N VAL A 491 16.68 -18.04 -32.64
CA VAL A 491 17.15 -16.89 -33.44
C VAL A 491 18.66 -16.67 -33.26
N PHE A 492 19.18 -16.74 -32.04
CA PHE A 492 20.63 -16.59 -31.81
C PHE A 492 21.45 -17.79 -32.35
N ALA A 493 20.90 -19.00 -32.34
CA ALA A 493 21.51 -20.20 -32.93
C ALA A 493 21.71 -20.10 -34.46
N HIS A 494 20.80 -19.40 -35.15
CA HIS A 494 20.85 -19.18 -36.60
C HIS A 494 21.65 -17.93 -37.03
N LEU A 495 22.35 -17.23 -36.11
CA LEU A 495 23.15 -16.07 -36.49
C LEU A 495 24.45 -16.44 -37.22
N ASN A 496 24.59 -15.91 -38.44
CA ASN A 496 25.81 -15.92 -39.24
C ASN A 496 26.90 -14.94 -38.75
N LYS A 497 26.77 -14.39 -37.53
CA LYS A 497 27.75 -13.49 -36.90
C LYS A 497 27.95 -13.87 -35.42
N PRO A 498 29.18 -13.82 -34.89
CA PRO A 498 29.46 -14.22 -33.53
C PRO A 498 28.83 -13.25 -32.53
N LEU A 499 28.36 -13.76 -31.39
CA LEU A 499 27.92 -12.94 -30.28
C LEU A 499 29.10 -12.22 -29.62
N GLU A 500 28.86 -10.99 -29.14
CA GLU A 500 29.87 -10.15 -28.50
C GLU A 500 30.06 -10.52 -27.02
N HIS A 501 29.00 -11.02 -26.38
CA HIS A 501 28.97 -11.57 -25.02
C HIS A 501 28.03 -12.77 -24.94
N ASP A 502 28.30 -13.67 -24.00
CA ASP A 502 27.45 -14.82 -23.72
C ASP A 502 26.07 -14.42 -23.16
N ILE A 503 25.04 -15.20 -23.51
CA ILE A 503 23.69 -15.11 -22.95
C ILE A 503 23.38 -16.43 -22.25
N LEU A 504 22.92 -16.35 -20.99
CA LEU A 504 22.38 -17.48 -20.24
C LEU A 504 20.85 -17.45 -20.28
N PHE A 505 20.26 -18.60 -20.56
CA PHE A 505 18.82 -18.87 -20.48
C PHE A 505 18.61 -19.85 -19.34
N LEU A 506 17.91 -19.41 -18.29
CA LEU A 506 17.53 -20.24 -17.15
C LEU A 506 16.05 -20.59 -17.25
N PHE A 507 15.77 -21.86 -17.52
CA PHE A 507 14.46 -22.44 -17.32
C PHE A 507 14.46 -23.03 -15.91
N ASN A 508 13.73 -22.42 -14.98
CA ASN A 508 13.70 -22.84 -13.58
C ASN A 508 12.40 -23.61 -13.25
N GLY A 509 12.49 -24.61 -12.36
CA GLY A 509 11.42 -25.58 -12.09
C GLY A 509 10.94 -25.61 -10.65
N ALA A 510 10.94 -24.46 -9.97
CA ALA A 510 10.32 -24.28 -8.65
C ALA A 510 10.07 -22.78 -8.32
N GLU A 511 9.52 -22.00 -9.25
CA GLU A 511 9.05 -20.62 -8.97
C GLU A 511 7.80 -20.68 -8.10
N GLU A 512 6.78 -21.41 -8.57
CA GLU A 512 5.44 -21.60 -7.98
C GLU A 512 5.46 -22.30 -6.60
N ASN A 513 6.67 -22.66 -6.19
CA ASN A 513 7.07 -23.17 -4.90
C ASN A 513 7.68 -22.09 -3.99
N PHE A 514 7.45 -20.81 -4.31
CA PHE A 514 8.09 -19.61 -3.75
C PHE A 514 9.60 -19.49 -4.08
N LEU A 515 9.93 -19.31 -5.36
CA LEU A 515 11.26 -18.83 -5.82
C LEU A 515 12.46 -19.74 -5.48
N GLN A 516 12.23 -21.05 -5.32
CA GLN A 516 13.25 -21.97 -4.79
C GLN A 516 14.34 -22.30 -5.82
N ALA A 517 13.96 -22.45 -7.08
CA ALA A 517 14.86 -22.88 -8.13
C ALA A 517 15.83 -21.77 -8.57
N SER A 518 15.37 -20.52 -8.69
CA SER A 518 16.22 -19.35 -8.91
C SER A 518 17.19 -19.09 -7.75
N HIS A 519 16.77 -19.32 -6.49
CA HIS A 519 17.65 -19.24 -5.32
C HIS A 519 18.75 -20.31 -5.39
N GLY A 520 18.35 -21.54 -5.74
CA GLY A 520 19.26 -22.64 -6.01
C GLY A 520 20.31 -22.32 -7.09
N PHE A 521 19.91 -21.64 -8.15
CA PHE A 521 20.81 -21.15 -9.21
C PHE A 521 21.74 -20.04 -8.68
N ILE A 522 21.20 -18.92 -8.20
CA ILE A 522 22.00 -17.71 -7.94
C ILE A 522 22.93 -17.85 -6.73
N VAL A 523 22.71 -18.83 -5.85
CA VAL A 523 23.63 -19.13 -4.74
C VAL A 523 24.74 -20.12 -5.14
N ASN A 524 24.44 -21.11 -6.00
CA ASN A 524 25.32 -22.28 -6.19
C ASN A 524 25.87 -22.49 -7.61
N HIS A 525 25.28 -21.90 -8.65
CA HIS A 525 25.61 -22.24 -10.04
C HIS A 525 26.96 -21.63 -10.48
N PRO A 526 27.93 -22.40 -11.03
CA PRO A 526 29.27 -21.87 -11.36
C PRO A 526 29.25 -20.65 -12.30
N TRP A 527 28.42 -20.67 -13.35
CA TRP A 527 28.35 -19.56 -14.32
C TRP A 527 27.83 -18.23 -13.76
N ARG A 528 27.20 -18.21 -12.57
CA ARG A 528 26.59 -17.01 -11.95
C ARG A 528 27.55 -15.82 -11.85
N HIS A 529 28.85 -16.09 -11.68
CA HIS A 529 29.87 -15.07 -11.45
C HIS A 529 30.13 -14.19 -12.69
N SER A 530 29.76 -14.68 -13.89
CA SER A 530 29.83 -13.91 -15.15
C SER A 530 28.66 -12.95 -15.36
N LEU A 531 27.55 -13.11 -14.62
CA LEU A 531 26.35 -12.31 -14.83
C LEU A 531 26.57 -10.85 -14.44
N ARG A 532 26.07 -9.93 -15.27
CA ARG A 532 26.11 -8.47 -15.02
C ARG A 532 24.76 -7.78 -15.15
N ALA A 533 23.82 -8.37 -15.88
CA ALA A 533 22.42 -7.94 -15.90
C ALA A 533 21.49 -9.15 -16.10
N PHE A 534 20.20 -9.00 -15.78
CA PHE A 534 19.20 -10.02 -16.07
C PHE A 534 17.89 -9.46 -16.63
N ILE A 535 17.12 -10.31 -17.30
CA ILE A 535 15.74 -10.08 -17.71
C ILE A 535 14.91 -11.20 -17.07
N ASN A 536 13.94 -10.84 -16.23
CA ASN A 536 12.91 -11.76 -15.74
C ASN A 536 11.65 -11.59 -16.59
N LEU A 537 11.07 -12.72 -17.01
CA LEU A 537 9.84 -12.81 -17.79
C LEU A 537 8.79 -13.56 -16.98
N GLU A 538 7.52 -13.16 -17.11
CA GLU A 538 6.47 -13.44 -16.14
C GLU A 538 5.04 -13.27 -16.72
N GLY A 539 4.01 -13.69 -16.00
CA GLY A 539 2.63 -13.64 -16.51
C GLY A 539 1.50 -13.75 -15.49
N CYS A 540 1.19 -12.66 -14.79
CA CYS A 540 0.06 -12.59 -13.86
C CYS A 540 -1.34 -12.39 -14.51
N GLY A 541 -1.44 -12.52 -15.83
CA GLY A 541 -2.68 -12.48 -16.62
C GLY A 541 -2.46 -12.81 -18.10
N SER A 542 -3.47 -13.37 -18.78
CA SER A 542 -3.26 -14.11 -20.04
C SER A 542 -3.07 -13.32 -21.34
N GLY A 543 -3.02 -11.99 -21.33
CA GLY A 543 -2.99 -11.25 -22.61
C GLY A 543 -2.59 -9.79 -22.52
N GLY A 544 -2.98 -9.03 -23.55
CA GLY A 544 -2.62 -7.63 -23.72
C GLY A 544 -1.13 -7.44 -24.01
N ARG A 545 -0.61 -6.28 -23.59
CA ARG A 545 0.80 -5.90 -23.72
C ARG A 545 1.53 -6.29 -22.44
N GLU A 546 2.71 -6.89 -22.57
CA GLU A 546 3.64 -7.08 -21.47
C GLU A 546 4.04 -5.72 -20.88
N LEU A 547 4.12 -5.60 -19.55
CA LEU A 547 4.50 -4.38 -18.85
C LEU A 547 5.86 -4.57 -18.18
N LEU A 548 6.82 -3.67 -18.48
CA LEU A 548 8.00 -3.49 -17.63
C LEU A 548 7.56 -2.79 -16.33
N PHE A 549 7.50 -3.55 -15.23
CA PHE A 549 6.96 -3.10 -13.95
C PHE A 549 8.02 -2.94 -12.85
N GLN A 550 9.18 -3.62 -12.93
CA GLN A 550 10.33 -3.33 -12.06
C GLN A 550 11.64 -3.23 -12.87
N THR A 551 12.54 -2.37 -12.40
CA THR A 551 13.97 -2.40 -12.79
C THR A 551 14.85 -2.43 -11.54
N GLY A 552 16.01 -3.07 -11.65
CA GLY A 552 16.97 -3.19 -10.55
C GLY A 552 17.46 -1.82 -10.04
N PRO A 553 17.80 -1.69 -8.75
CA PRO A 553 18.30 -0.44 -8.19
C PRO A 553 19.67 -0.05 -8.77
N GLY A 554 19.94 1.25 -8.85
CA GLY A 554 21.24 1.82 -9.27
C GLY A 554 21.51 1.80 -10.78
N GLU A 555 21.17 0.73 -11.50
CA GLU A 555 21.62 0.54 -12.89
C GLU A 555 20.80 1.31 -13.94
N SER A 556 20.95 2.63 -13.92
CA SER A 556 20.30 3.58 -14.84
C SER A 556 20.54 3.31 -16.33
N TRP A 557 21.61 2.61 -16.72
CA TRP A 557 21.85 2.28 -18.12
C TRP A 557 20.91 1.20 -18.64
N LEU A 558 20.38 0.32 -17.77
CA LEU A 558 19.45 -0.74 -18.16
C LEU A 558 18.14 -0.14 -18.69
N ILE A 559 17.47 0.68 -17.89
CA ILE A 559 16.20 1.31 -18.28
C ILE A 559 16.37 2.17 -19.53
N LYS A 560 17.49 2.90 -19.67
CA LYS A 560 17.81 3.61 -20.91
C LYS A 560 17.99 2.66 -22.10
N THR A 561 18.72 1.56 -21.93
CA THR A 561 18.96 0.58 -23.02
C THR A 561 17.65 -0.03 -23.52
N TYR A 562 16.70 -0.33 -22.63
CA TYR A 562 15.35 -0.74 -23.01
C TYR A 562 14.62 0.35 -23.81
N LEU A 563 14.58 1.57 -23.29
CA LEU A 563 13.84 2.68 -23.91
C LEU A 563 14.42 3.12 -25.27
N ASP A 564 15.73 2.99 -25.47
CA ASP A 564 16.41 3.32 -26.72
C ASP A 564 16.31 2.21 -27.79
N ASN A 565 15.96 0.96 -27.43
CA ASN A 565 16.06 -0.20 -28.35
C ASN A 565 14.80 -1.09 -28.47
N ALA A 566 13.87 -1.07 -27.52
CA ALA A 566 12.63 -1.84 -27.59
C ALA A 566 11.74 -1.31 -28.75
N PRO A 567 11.32 -2.14 -29.73
CA PRO A 567 10.45 -1.68 -30.82
C PRO A 567 9.05 -1.27 -30.36
N HIS A 568 8.58 -1.85 -29.24
CA HIS A 568 7.21 -1.74 -28.75
C HIS A 568 7.20 -1.50 -27.23
N PRO A 569 7.86 -0.45 -26.71
CA PRO A 569 8.04 -0.29 -25.28
C PRO A 569 6.70 -0.10 -24.55
N HIS A 570 6.59 -0.67 -23.35
CA HIS A 570 5.43 -0.50 -22.47
C HIS A 570 5.91 -0.61 -21.01
N CYS A 571 5.99 0.53 -20.35
CA CYS A 571 6.67 0.69 -19.06
C CYS A 571 6.04 1.81 -18.25
N ASN A 572 6.00 1.67 -16.93
CA ASN A 572 5.49 2.73 -16.05
C ASN A 572 6.15 2.68 -14.66
N VAL A 573 6.86 3.75 -14.30
CA VAL A 573 7.52 3.85 -12.98
C VAL A 573 6.54 3.82 -11.79
N LEU A 574 5.23 4.07 -12.02
CA LEU A 574 4.20 3.85 -11.00
C LEU A 574 4.09 2.37 -10.58
N GLY A 575 4.26 1.43 -11.51
CA GLY A 575 4.26 -0.01 -11.19
C GLY A 575 5.40 -0.34 -10.23
N GLN A 576 6.59 0.17 -10.55
CA GLN A 576 7.79 0.00 -9.72
C GLN A 576 7.60 0.55 -8.31
N GLU A 577 7.01 1.74 -8.16
CA GLU A 577 6.74 2.31 -6.84
C GLU A 577 5.69 1.50 -6.06
N ILE A 578 4.63 0.99 -6.69
CA ILE A 578 3.60 0.17 -6.03
C ILE A 578 4.18 -1.15 -5.51
N PHE A 579 5.02 -1.83 -6.30
CA PHE A 579 5.72 -3.04 -5.86
C PHE A 579 6.78 -2.75 -4.78
N GLN A 580 7.58 -1.68 -4.93
CA GLN A 580 8.58 -1.28 -3.92
C GLN A 580 7.96 -0.83 -2.59
N LEU A 581 6.69 -0.43 -2.59
CA LEU A 581 5.90 -0.15 -1.37
C LEU A 581 5.27 -1.40 -0.74
N GLY A 582 5.38 -2.59 -1.35
CA GLY A 582 4.79 -3.83 -0.83
C GLY A 582 3.26 -3.86 -0.81
N ILE A 583 2.60 -3.06 -1.67
CA ILE A 583 1.14 -2.95 -1.73
C ILE A 583 0.50 -4.19 -2.40
N ILE A 584 1.23 -4.83 -3.31
CA ILE A 584 0.77 -6.01 -4.05
C ILE A 584 1.26 -7.28 -3.33
N PRO A 585 0.37 -8.23 -2.99
CA PRO A 585 0.74 -9.55 -2.48
C PRO A 585 1.18 -10.47 -3.63
N SER A 586 2.30 -10.11 -4.28
CA SER A 586 3.02 -10.94 -5.26
C SER A 586 4.51 -10.62 -5.20
N ASP A 587 5.35 -11.59 -5.51
CA ASP A 587 6.81 -11.48 -5.66
C ASP A 587 7.21 -12.35 -6.87
N THR A 588 8.45 -12.24 -7.35
CA THR A 588 8.93 -12.96 -8.54
C THR A 588 10.43 -13.29 -8.41
N ASP A 589 10.96 -14.14 -9.30
CA ASP A 589 12.39 -14.48 -9.35
C ASP A 589 13.33 -13.26 -9.47
N PHE A 590 12.86 -12.13 -10.03
CA PHE A 590 13.59 -10.86 -10.02
C PHE A 590 14.10 -10.50 -8.62
N ARG A 591 13.30 -10.76 -7.58
CA ARG A 591 13.69 -10.51 -6.19
C ARG A 591 14.88 -11.35 -5.78
N ILE A 592 14.96 -12.61 -6.20
CA ILE A 592 16.07 -13.50 -5.82
C ILE A 592 17.38 -13.06 -6.48
N PHE A 593 17.35 -12.71 -7.77
CA PHE A 593 18.53 -12.18 -8.46
C PHE A 593 18.98 -10.82 -7.90
N ARG A 594 18.03 -9.99 -7.43
CA ARG A 594 18.29 -8.71 -6.74
C ARG A 594 18.86 -8.90 -5.33
N ASP A 595 18.17 -9.64 -4.46
CA ASP A 595 18.47 -9.71 -3.02
C ASP A 595 19.66 -10.66 -2.72
N TYR A 596 19.75 -11.79 -3.43
CA TYR A 596 20.81 -12.79 -3.22
C TYR A 596 21.94 -12.67 -4.25
N GLY A 597 21.60 -12.42 -5.52
CA GLY A 597 22.58 -12.21 -6.58
C GLY A 597 23.26 -10.84 -6.52
N LYS A 598 22.57 -9.81 -6.03
CA LYS A 598 22.98 -8.39 -6.11
C LYS A 598 23.21 -7.91 -7.54
N ILE A 599 22.45 -8.48 -8.48
CA ILE A 599 22.43 -8.10 -9.88
C ILE A 599 21.21 -7.21 -10.11
N SER A 600 21.30 -6.25 -11.03
CA SER A 600 20.16 -5.48 -11.49
C SER A 600 19.65 -5.98 -12.84
N GLY A 601 18.35 -5.86 -13.05
CA GLY A 601 17.69 -6.40 -14.23
C GLY A 601 16.34 -5.74 -14.51
N PHE A 602 15.53 -6.42 -15.30
CA PHE A 602 14.17 -6.05 -15.66
C PHE A 602 13.19 -7.10 -15.14
N ASP A 603 11.97 -6.67 -14.82
CA ASP A 603 10.84 -7.56 -14.51
C ASP A 603 9.67 -7.19 -15.44
N ILE A 604 9.30 -8.12 -16.32
CA ILE A 604 8.40 -7.89 -17.45
C ILE A 604 7.32 -8.96 -17.44
N ALA A 605 6.07 -8.57 -17.18
CA ALA A 605 4.95 -9.49 -17.04
C ALA A 605 3.77 -9.17 -17.97
N TYR A 606 3.05 -10.19 -18.43
CA TYR A 606 1.67 -10.01 -18.87
C TYR A 606 0.76 -9.77 -17.65
N ILE A 607 -0.19 -8.84 -17.76
CA ILE A 607 -1.01 -8.38 -16.63
C ILE A 607 -2.52 -8.31 -16.92
N ARG A 608 -2.92 -8.32 -18.19
CA ARG A 608 -4.33 -8.19 -18.60
C ARG A 608 -5.02 -9.54 -18.43
N ASN A 609 -6.30 -9.54 -18.06
CA ASN A 609 -7.11 -10.75 -17.86
C ASN A 609 -6.65 -11.67 -16.70
N GLY A 610 -6.14 -11.11 -15.60
CA GLY A 610 -5.71 -11.85 -14.39
C GLY A 610 -6.79 -12.67 -13.64
N TRP A 611 -7.97 -12.90 -14.23
CA TRP A 611 -8.99 -13.84 -13.72
C TRP A 611 -8.59 -15.30 -13.95
N VAL A 612 -7.74 -15.59 -14.96
CA VAL A 612 -7.33 -16.96 -15.30
C VAL A 612 -6.00 -17.41 -14.69
N TYR A 613 -5.19 -16.46 -14.24
CA TYR A 613 -3.95 -16.72 -13.49
C TYR A 613 -4.20 -17.60 -12.25
N HIS A 614 -3.34 -18.60 -12.01
CA HIS A 614 -3.56 -19.66 -11.02
C HIS A 614 -4.95 -20.36 -11.15
N THR A 615 -5.34 -20.81 -12.35
CA THR A 615 -6.59 -21.56 -12.57
C THR A 615 -6.48 -22.60 -13.70
N GLU A 616 -7.45 -23.52 -13.77
CA GLU A 616 -7.61 -24.46 -14.91
C GLU A 616 -7.86 -23.79 -16.28
N PHE A 617 -7.93 -22.45 -16.33
CA PHE A 617 -8.22 -21.62 -17.50
C PHE A 617 -7.03 -20.81 -18.01
N ASP A 618 -5.87 -20.82 -17.35
CA ASP A 618 -4.67 -20.27 -17.99
C ASP A 618 -4.23 -21.21 -19.13
N ARG A 619 -4.49 -20.79 -20.37
CA ARG A 619 -4.50 -21.64 -21.56
C ARG A 619 -4.03 -20.87 -22.80
N PRO A 620 -3.33 -21.53 -23.74
CA PRO A 620 -2.71 -20.86 -24.89
C PRO A 620 -3.71 -20.23 -25.86
N GLU A 621 -4.99 -20.65 -25.85
CA GLU A 621 -6.05 -20.05 -26.67
C GLU A 621 -6.53 -18.69 -26.15
N LEU A 622 -6.25 -18.34 -24.89
CA LEU A 622 -6.61 -17.04 -24.29
C LEU A 622 -5.49 -15.99 -24.42
N ILE A 623 -4.39 -16.32 -25.13
CA ILE A 623 -3.28 -15.40 -25.40
C ILE A 623 -3.50 -14.71 -26.74
N ASP A 624 -3.73 -13.40 -26.69
CA ASP A 624 -3.97 -12.52 -27.84
C ASP A 624 -2.94 -12.75 -28.98
N ILE A 625 -3.42 -12.80 -30.23
CA ILE A 625 -2.56 -12.95 -31.41
C ILE A 625 -1.71 -11.69 -31.57
N GLY A 626 -0.39 -11.87 -31.69
CA GLY A 626 0.58 -10.79 -31.76
C GLY A 626 1.12 -10.32 -30.40
N ALA A 627 0.56 -10.76 -29.26
CA ALA A 627 1.10 -10.44 -27.94
C ALA A 627 2.47 -11.13 -27.71
N ILE A 628 2.58 -12.41 -28.09
CA ILE A 628 3.84 -13.16 -28.00
C ILE A 628 4.87 -12.58 -28.98
N GLN A 629 4.43 -12.17 -30.18
CA GLN A 629 5.27 -11.47 -31.16
C GLN A 629 5.82 -10.15 -30.59
N ARG A 630 4.96 -9.35 -29.94
CA ARG A 630 5.33 -8.06 -29.32
C ARG A 630 6.41 -8.23 -28.27
N SER A 631 6.17 -9.10 -27.28
CA SER A 631 7.12 -9.37 -26.20
C SER A 631 8.41 -9.97 -26.77
N GLY A 632 8.30 -10.95 -27.67
CA GLY A 632 9.45 -11.56 -28.34
C GLY A 632 10.34 -10.58 -29.11
N ASP A 633 9.76 -9.66 -29.89
CA ASP A 633 10.53 -8.61 -30.59
C ASP A 633 11.19 -7.63 -29.61
N ASN A 634 10.51 -7.29 -28.50
CA ASN A 634 11.07 -6.45 -27.43
C ASN A 634 12.25 -7.12 -26.71
N ILE A 635 12.09 -8.36 -26.24
CA ILE A 635 13.14 -9.08 -25.51
C ILE A 635 14.31 -9.40 -26.45
N LEU A 636 14.06 -9.81 -27.70
CA LEU A 636 15.11 -10.05 -28.69
C LEU A 636 15.94 -8.78 -28.97
N ALA A 637 15.28 -7.62 -29.12
CA ALA A 637 15.96 -6.34 -29.32
C ALA A 637 16.75 -5.91 -28.07
N LEU A 638 16.16 -6.05 -26.88
CA LEU A 638 16.81 -5.76 -25.60
C LEU A 638 18.05 -6.64 -25.39
N SER A 639 17.96 -7.96 -25.57
CA SER A 639 19.10 -8.87 -25.45
C SER A 639 20.21 -8.51 -26.44
N ARG A 640 19.86 -8.19 -27.70
CA ARG A 640 20.80 -7.71 -28.74
C ARG A 640 21.47 -6.38 -28.39
N ALA A 641 20.81 -5.51 -27.62
CA ALA A 641 21.37 -4.24 -27.17
C ALA A 641 22.26 -4.43 -25.92
N LEU A 642 21.83 -5.22 -24.95
CA LEU A 642 22.57 -5.48 -23.71
C LEU A 642 23.93 -6.15 -23.96
N ILE A 643 24.01 -7.17 -24.83
CA ILE A 643 25.30 -7.83 -25.17
C ILE A 643 26.28 -6.92 -25.93
N ARG A 644 25.81 -5.79 -26.46
CA ARG A 644 26.64 -4.76 -27.14
C ARG A 644 26.96 -3.58 -26.24
N SER A 645 26.35 -3.51 -25.06
CA SER A 645 26.50 -2.38 -24.16
C SER A 645 27.93 -2.35 -23.60
N PRO A 646 28.69 -1.24 -23.74
CA PRO A 646 29.98 -1.12 -23.07
C PRO A 646 29.84 -1.18 -21.55
N TYR A 647 28.67 -0.78 -21.02
CA TYR A 647 28.34 -0.85 -19.60
C TYR A 647 28.21 -2.29 -19.07
N LEU A 648 28.04 -3.30 -19.93
CA LEU A 648 28.09 -4.70 -19.51
C LEU A 648 29.50 -5.11 -19.03
N LYS A 649 30.55 -4.47 -19.57
CA LYS A 649 31.95 -4.64 -19.13
C LYS A 649 32.32 -3.70 -17.98
N GLN A 650 31.75 -2.50 -17.99
CA GLN A 650 32.12 -1.39 -17.10
C GLN A 650 30.86 -0.65 -16.60
N PRO A 651 30.06 -1.24 -15.69
CA PRO A 651 28.81 -0.61 -15.21
C PRO A 651 29.10 0.71 -14.48
N ALA A 652 30.14 0.74 -13.65
CA ALA A 652 30.59 1.92 -12.89
C ALA A 652 31.05 3.13 -13.73
N ASN A 653 31.13 3.00 -15.06
CA ASN A 653 31.32 4.14 -15.96
C ASN A 653 29.99 4.84 -16.32
N PHE A 654 28.85 4.30 -15.89
CA PHE A 654 27.56 4.99 -15.88
C PHE A 654 27.33 5.68 -14.53
N ASN A 655 26.55 6.76 -14.52
CA ASN A 655 26.22 7.49 -13.29
C ASN A 655 25.10 6.78 -12.51
N GLU A 656 25.43 5.70 -11.80
CA GLU A 656 24.52 4.82 -11.02
C GLU A 656 23.61 5.59 -10.04
N GLY A 657 24.06 6.72 -9.49
CA GLY A 657 23.26 7.58 -8.62
C GLY A 657 22.07 8.27 -9.30
N THR A 658 21.87 8.07 -10.60
CA THR A 658 20.77 8.65 -11.37
C THR A 658 19.49 7.84 -11.16
N LYS A 659 18.34 8.53 -11.07
CA LYS A 659 17.00 7.94 -11.14
C LYS A 659 16.30 8.46 -12.39
N TRP A 660 15.48 7.64 -13.02
CA TRP A 660 14.69 8.00 -14.21
C TRP A 660 13.20 8.04 -13.89
N VAL A 661 12.51 9.01 -14.49
CA VAL A 661 11.07 8.98 -14.67
C VAL A 661 10.82 8.41 -16.06
N PHE A 662 9.92 7.43 -16.19
CA PHE A 662 9.54 6.83 -17.47
C PHE A 662 8.06 6.45 -17.51
N LEU A 663 7.43 6.67 -18.67
CA LEU A 663 6.04 6.27 -18.96
C LEU A 663 5.87 5.95 -20.46
N ASP A 664 4.95 5.03 -20.76
CA ASP A 664 4.31 4.88 -22.07
C ASP A 664 3.14 5.87 -22.23
N VAL A 665 2.92 6.35 -23.45
CA VAL A 665 1.76 7.14 -23.86
C VAL A 665 0.88 6.30 -24.81
N VAL A 666 0.18 5.33 -24.24
CA VAL A 666 -0.81 4.44 -24.91
C VAL A 666 -0.24 3.61 -26.08
N GLY A 667 1.06 3.33 -26.08
CA GLY A 667 1.79 2.64 -27.15
C GLY A 667 2.05 3.50 -28.39
N LEU A 668 1.92 4.83 -28.28
CA LEU A 668 2.29 5.76 -29.34
C LEU A 668 3.76 6.15 -29.28
N PHE A 669 4.27 6.43 -28.08
CA PHE A 669 5.67 6.74 -27.78
C PHE A 669 5.89 6.71 -26.25
N THR A 670 7.14 6.53 -25.82
CA THR A 670 7.55 6.69 -24.43
C THR A 670 8.06 8.10 -24.14
N ILE A 671 7.94 8.53 -22.89
CA ILE A 671 8.58 9.72 -22.35
C ILE A 671 9.51 9.28 -21.21
N PHE A 672 10.77 9.68 -21.25
CA PHE A 672 11.71 9.44 -20.16
C PHE A 672 12.70 10.59 -19.94
N TYR A 673 13.09 10.81 -18.68
CA TYR A 673 14.02 11.87 -18.28
C TYR A 673 14.60 11.64 -16.87
N GLU A 674 15.74 12.26 -16.57
CA GLU A 674 16.35 12.20 -15.24
C GLU A 674 15.45 12.81 -14.16
N MET A 675 15.46 12.23 -12.97
CA MET A 675 14.78 12.77 -11.78
C MET A 675 15.27 14.19 -11.43
N LYS A 676 16.51 14.56 -11.76
CA LYS A 676 17.00 15.95 -11.62
C LYS A 676 16.18 16.93 -12.48
N LEU A 677 15.87 16.55 -13.71
CA LEU A 677 14.98 17.32 -14.60
C LEU A 677 13.54 17.30 -14.08
N ALA A 678 13.07 16.18 -13.51
CA ALA A 678 11.76 16.10 -12.85
C ALA A 678 11.63 17.14 -11.72
N LEU A 679 12.61 17.22 -10.82
CA LEU A 679 12.65 18.22 -9.75
C LEU A 679 12.64 19.65 -10.32
N ILE A 680 13.47 19.93 -11.34
CA ILE A 680 13.54 21.25 -12.00
C ILE A 680 12.19 21.63 -12.62
N PHE A 681 11.56 20.73 -13.39
CA PHE A 681 10.25 20.99 -14.00
C PHE A 681 9.15 21.17 -12.94
N ASN A 682 9.08 20.29 -11.94
CA ASN A 682 8.10 20.38 -10.86
C ASN A 682 8.22 21.71 -10.10
N TYR A 683 9.41 22.07 -9.61
CA TYR A 683 9.60 23.34 -8.90
C TYR A 683 9.39 24.57 -9.79
N THR A 684 9.75 24.52 -11.07
CA THR A 684 9.48 25.61 -12.03
C THR A 684 7.98 25.79 -12.25
N ILE A 685 7.22 24.70 -12.42
CA ILE A 685 5.76 24.72 -12.57
C ILE A 685 5.09 25.26 -11.30
N LEU A 686 5.54 24.83 -10.12
CA LEU A 686 5.05 25.35 -8.84
C LEU A 686 5.31 26.86 -8.69
N LEU A 687 6.49 27.36 -9.09
CA LEU A 687 6.81 28.79 -9.11
C LEU A 687 5.90 29.58 -10.08
N VAL A 688 5.63 29.03 -11.27
CA VAL A 688 4.68 29.62 -12.24
C VAL A 688 3.26 29.68 -11.68
N VAL A 689 2.81 28.66 -10.95
CA VAL A 689 1.50 28.67 -10.25
C VAL A 689 1.45 29.79 -9.21
N LEU A 690 2.46 29.90 -8.34
CA LEU A 690 2.52 30.94 -7.30
C LEU A 690 2.55 32.34 -7.92
N LEU A 691 3.34 32.55 -8.97
CA LEU A 691 3.40 33.82 -9.71
C LEU A 691 2.05 34.16 -10.36
N ARG A 692 1.40 33.19 -11.04
CA ARG A 692 0.08 33.39 -11.66
C ARG A 692 -0.98 33.82 -10.64
N ILE A 693 -1.01 33.17 -9.48
CA ILE A 693 -1.96 33.48 -8.39
C ILE A 693 -1.65 34.84 -7.76
N TYR A 694 -0.38 35.19 -7.57
CA TYR A 694 0.05 36.52 -7.13
C TYR A 694 -0.43 37.61 -8.12
N LEU A 695 -0.26 37.38 -9.43
CA LEU A 695 -0.70 38.31 -10.48
C LEU A 695 -2.23 38.49 -10.46
N HIS A 696 -3.01 37.40 -10.34
CA HIS A 696 -4.47 37.48 -10.25
C HIS A 696 -4.96 38.20 -8.98
N LEU A 697 -4.36 37.92 -7.82
CA LEU A 697 -4.75 38.52 -6.54
C LEU A 697 -4.35 39.99 -6.39
N PHE A 698 -3.09 40.33 -6.70
CA PHE A 698 -2.48 41.60 -6.31
C PHE A 698 -2.21 42.57 -7.47
N ARG A 699 -1.97 42.09 -8.69
CA ARG A 699 -1.71 42.95 -9.86
C ARG A 699 -2.97 43.26 -10.67
N ASN A 700 -3.76 42.22 -10.98
CA ASN A 700 -4.95 42.34 -11.82
C ASN A 700 -6.21 42.67 -11.01
N GLY A 701 -6.27 42.24 -9.74
CA GLY A 701 -7.48 42.32 -8.92
C GLY A 701 -8.62 41.43 -9.44
N ASP A 702 -8.30 40.33 -10.11
CA ASP A 702 -9.25 39.43 -10.78
C ASP A 702 -10.26 38.82 -9.79
N TYR A 703 -9.79 38.45 -8.60
CA TYR A 703 -10.59 38.03 -7.45
C TYR A 703 -9.83 38.36 -6.16
N SER A 704 -10.50 38.31 -5.00
CA SER A 704 -9.86 38.54 -3.70
C SER A 704 -9.58 37.22 -2.95
N VAL A 705 -8.66 37.26 -1.97
CA VAL A 705 -8.30 36.10 -1.13
C VAL A 705 -9.54 35.44 -0.51
N ASN A 706 -10.54 36.23 -0.10
CA ASN A 706 -11.81 35.74 0.44
C ASN A 706 -12.66 34.94 -0.57
N VAL A 707 -12.52 35.19 -1.88
CA VAL A 707 -13.17 34.41 -2.94
C VAL A 707 -12.40 33.12 -3.19
N LEU A 708 -11.06 33.16 -3.22
CA LEU A 708 -10.21 31.98 -3.37
C LEU A 708 -10.39 31.01 -2.20
N PHE A 709 -10.38 31.49 -0.95
CA PHE A 709 -10.65 30.67 0.23
C PHE A 709 -12.04 30.00 0.18
N ARG A 710 -13.07 30.73 -0.30
CA ARG A 710 -14.41 30.16 -0.52
C ARG A 710 -14.44 29.13 -1.65
N ALA A 711 -13.62 29.28 -2.68
CA ALA A 711 -13.50 28.30 -3.75
C ALA A 711 -12.88 26.99 -3.22
N SER A 712 -11.77 27.08 -2.48
CA SER A 712 -11.14 25.92 -1.83
C SER A 712 -12.07 25.26 -0.80
N LEU A 713 -12.78 26.04 0.02
CA LEU A 713 -13.75 25.48 0.97
C LEU A 713 -14.89 24.74 0.25
N ASN A 714 -15.44 25.30 -0.84
CA ASN A 714 -16.44 24.60 -1.66
C ASN A 714 -15.90 23.28 -2.25
N GLN A 715 -14.62 23.26 -2.66
CA GLN A 715 -13.95 22.08 -3.20
C GLN A 715 -13.75 20.99 -2.14
N PHE A 716 -13.31 21.35 -0.93
CA PHE A 716 -13.24 20.41 0.21
C PHE A 716 -14.63 19.90 0.63
N MET A 717 -15.66 20.75 0.61
CA MET A 717 -17.04 20.32 0.88
C MET A 717 -17.58 19.37 -0.20
N ALA A 718 -17.20 19.56 -1.47
CA ALA A 718 -17.55 18.63 -2.55
C ALA A 718 -16.83 17.28 -2.38
N PHE A 719 -15.52 17.27 -2.08
CA PHE A 719 -14.76 16.06 -1.76
C PHE A 719 -15.34 15.31 -0.55
N GLY A 720 -15.69 16.03 0.52
CA GLY A 720 -16.36 15.44 1.69
C GLY A 720 -17.72 14.81 1.34
N ALA A 721 -18.50 15.43 0.45
CA ALA A 721 -19.75 14.85 -0.04
C ALA A 721 -19.52 13.60 -0.92
N MET A 722 -18.44 13.56 -1.71
CA MET A 722 -18.05 12.36 -2.48
C MET A 722 -17.65 11.22 -1.55
N LEU A 723 -16.73 11.47 -0.60
CA LEU A 723 -16.25 10.48 0.36
C LEU A 723 -17.40 9.94 1.22
N PHE A 724 -18.29 10.80 1.71
CA PHE A 724 -19.50 10.37 2.42
C PHE A 724 -20.40 9.48 1.54
N THR A 725 -20.59 9.84 0.27
CA THR A 725 -21.38 9.05 -0.69
C THR A 725 -20.72 7.69 -0.96
N GLY A 726 -19.41 7.64 -1.13
CA GLY A 726 -18.64 6.40 -1.31
C GLY A 726 -18.77 5.46 -0.10
N ILE A 727 -18.53 5.97 1.11
CA ILE A 727 -18.68 5.20 2.37
C ILE A 727 -20.14 4.71 2.55
N PHE A 728 -21.13 5.56 2.24
CA PHE A 728 -22.54 5.21 2.31
C PHE A 728 -22.93 4.10 1.30
N LEU A 729 -22.34 4.13 0.10
CA LEU A 729 -22.51 3.06 -0.89
C LEU A 729 -21.85 1.75 -0.45
N VAL A 730 -20.63 1.78 0.06
CA VAL A 730 -19.97 0.59 0.65
C VAL A 730 -20.82 -0.01 1.77
N LEU A 731 -21.40 0.83 2.64
CA LEU A 731 -22.31 0.38 3.70
C LEU A 731 -23.58 -0.30 3.12
N ILE A 732 -24.24 0.33 2.14
CA ILE A 732 -25.43 -0.26 1.49
C ILE A 732 -25.10 -1.58 0.77
N ILE A 733 -24.00 -1.63 0.03
CA ILE A 733 -23.58 -2.80 -0.76
C ILE A 733 -23.30 -3.99 0.16
N ASN A 734 -22.64 -3.77 1.29
CA ASN A 734 -22.44 -4.80 2.31
C ASN A 734 -23.77 -5.19 3.00
N LEU A 735 -24.64 -4.23 3.36
CA LEU A 735 -25.95 -4.51 3.97
C LEU A 735 -26.90 -5.31 3.06
N LEU A 736 -26.77 -5.16 1.73
CA LEU A 736 -27.53 -5.92 0.74
C LEU A 736 -26.79 -7.16 0.21
N ASN A 737 -25.64 -7.51 0.78
CA ASN A 737 -24.78 -8.63 0.35
C ASN A 737 -24.35 -8.56 -1.14
N MET A 738 -24.31 -7.35 -1.72
CA MET A 738 -23.95 -7.07 -3.12
C MET A 738 -22.42 -6.96 -3.34
N THR A 739 -21.62 -7.33 -2.34
CA THR A 739 -20.16 -7.24 -2.34
C THR A 739 -19.55 -8.02 -3.51
N MET A 740 -18.57 -7.44 -4.20
CA MET A 740 -17.93 -7.92 -5.44
C MET A 740 -18.87 -8.01 -6.66
N SER A 741 -20.01 -7.33 -6.67
CA SER A 741 -20.95 -7.31 -7.82
C SER A 741 -20.35 -6.84 -9.16
N TRP A 742 -19.20 -6.16 -9.13
CA TRP A 742 -18.40 -5.71 -10.29
C TRP A 742 -17.30 -6.69 -10.71
N TYR A 743 -17.06 -7.80 -10.00
CA TYR A 743 -15.92 -8.69 -10.27
C TYR A 743 -16.01 -9.42 -11.62
N SER A 744 -17.22 -9.73 -12.10
CA SER A 744 -17.45 -10.32 -13.43
C SER A 744 -17.49 -9.28 -14.57
N MET A 745 -17.81 -8.02 -14.26
CA MET A 745 -17.99 -6.90 -15.20
C MET A 745 -17.49 -5.60 -14.54
N PRO A 746 -16.19 -5.25 -14.68
CA PRO A 746 -15.57 -4.08 -14.06
C PRO A 746 -16.29 -2.75 -14.38
N GLU A 747 -16.97 -2.69 -15.52
CA GLU A 747 -17.73 -1.54 -16.00
C GLU A 747 -18.82 -1.12 -15.02
N LEU A 748 -19.32 -2.04 -14.18
CA LEU A 748 -20.32 -1.75 -13.14
C LEU A 748 -19.81 -0.81 -12.03
N VAL A 749 -18.49 -0.68 -11.84
CA VAL A 749 -17.90 0.30 -10.92
C VAL A 749 -18.31 1.73 -11.31
N PHE A 750 -18.46 2.01 -12.61
CA PHE A 750 -18.82 3.35 -13.09
C PHE A 750 -20.23 3.81 -12.63
N PRO A 751 -21.34 3.10 -12.90
CA PRO A 751 -22.66 3.46 -12.39
C PRO A 751 -22.83 3.23 -10.88
N LEU A 752 -22.09 2.30 -10.27
CA LEU A 752 -22.23 1.95 -8.85
C LEU A 752 -21.52 2.93 -7.91
N TYR A 753 -20.34 3.43 -8.28
CA TYR A 753 -19.51 4.30 -7.44
C TYR A 753 -19.24 5.67 -8.06
N ILE A 754 -18.74 5.72 -9.31
CA ILE A 754 -18.23 6.95 -9.93
C ILE A 754 -19.36 7.95 -10.20
N VAL A 755 -20.44 7.53 -10.87
CA VAL A 755 -21.57 8.42 -11.20
C VAL A 755 -22.27 8.96 -9.93
N PRO A 756 -22.57 8.17 -8.88
CA PRO A 756 -23.08 8.69 -7.61
C PRO A 756 -22.17 9.71 -6.93
N MET A 757 -20.85 9.44 -6.82
CA MET A 757 -19.91 10.39 -6.18
C MET A 757 -19.80 11.69 -6.98
N MET A 758 -19.67 11.61 -8.31
CA MET A 758 -19.74 12.77 -9.20
C MET A 758 -21.04 13.56 -9.01
N THR A 759 -22.19 12.86 -8.86
CA THR A 759 -23.50 13.49 -8.64
C THR A 759 -23.55 14.29 -7.33
N ALA A 760 -22.97 13.76 -6.25
CA ALA A 760 -22.87 14.45 -4.97
C ALA A 760 -22.03 15.73 -5.07
N ALA A 761 -20.90 15.67 -5.78
CA ALA A 761 -20.04 16.84 -6.01
C ALA A 761 -20.67 17.90 -6.93
N PHE A 762 -21.32 17.48 -8.02
CA PHE A 762 -22.13 18.37 -8.86
C PHE A 762 -23.24 19.06 -8.07
N PHE A 763 -23.91 18.33 -7.17
CA PHE A 763 -24.93 18.90 -6.29
C PHE A 763 -24.33 19.94 -5.33
N ALA A 764 -23.20 19.65 -4.69
CA ALA A 764 -22.50 20.58 -3.80
C ALA A 764 -22.09 21.88 -4.53
N HIS A 765 -21.39 21.79 -5.66
CA HIS A 765 -20.99 22.96 -6.45
C HIS A 765 -22.20 23.74 -7.00
N ALA A 766 -23.22 23.07 -7.52
CA ALA A 766 -24.44 23.73 -8.00
C ALA A 766 -25.20 24.43 -6.86
N ARG A 767 -25.17 23.88 -5.65
CA ARG A 767 -25.79 24.45 -4.44
C ARG A 767 -25.05 25.70 -3.94
N SER A 768 -23.73 25.77 -4.14
CA SER A 768 -22.90 26.95 -3.85
C SER A 768 -22.90 28.01 -4.96
N ALA A 769 -23.05 27.63 -6.23
CA ALA A 769 -23.16 28.57 -7.36
C ALA A 769 -24.47 29.39 -7.33
N GLY A 770 -25.58 28.78 -6.91
CA GLY A 770 -26.81 29.50 -6.52
C GLY A 770 -27.45 30.39 -7.60
N LYS A 771 -27.51 31.71 -7.35
CA LYS A 771 -28.01 32.75 -8.27
C LYS A 771 -27.02 33.93 -8.32
N MET A 772 -25.88 33.75 -8.97
CA MET A 772 -24.89 34.81 -9.16
C MET A 772 -25.20 35.72 -10.36
N GLU A 773 -24.78 36.98 -10.26
CA GLU A 773 -24.57 37.88 -11.41
C GLU A 773 -23.41 37.36 -12.29
N LEU A 774 -23.44 37.61 -13.60
CA LEU A 774 -22.44 37.06 -14.53
C LEU A 774 -21.00 37.49 -14.21
N ASP A 775 -20.77 38.73 -13.76
CA ASP A 775 -19.46 39.20 -13.32
C ASP A 775 -18.94 38.39 -12.11
N MET A 776 -19.78 38.20 -11.09
CA MET A 776 -19.42 37.40 -9.91
C MET A 776 -19.20 35.92 -10.26
N ALA A 777 -19.97 35.39 -11.21
CA ALA A 777 -19.82 34.02 -11.72
C ALA A 777 -18.47 33.81 -12.42
N MET A 778 -18.00 34.77 -13.24
CA MET A 778 -16.67 34.72 -13.85
C MET A 778 -15.54 34.81 -12.81
N LYS A 779 -15.74 35.60 -11.73
CA LYS A 779 -14.78 35.70 -10.62
C LYS A 779 -14.69 34.41 -9.80
N PHE A 780 -15.83 33.72 -9.60
CA PHE A 780 -15.83 32.39 -8.99
C PHE A 780 -15.25 31.31 -9.91
N GLU A 781 -15.49 31.36 -11.23
CA GLU A 781 -14.86 30.44 -12.20
C GLU A 781 -13.33 30.52 -12.10
N LYS A 782 -12.75 31.72 -12.24
CA LYS A 782 -11.30 31.93 -12.05
C LYS A 782 -10.80 31.39 -10.70
N ALA A 783 -11.47 31.75 -9.61
CA ALA A 783 -11.06 31.32 -8.27
C ALA A 783 -11.16 29.79 -8.06
N HIS A 784 -12.12 29.11 -8.71
CA HIS A 784 -12.25 27.65 -8.65
C HIS A 784 -11.20 26.91 -9.51
N PHE A 785 -10.89 27.45 -10.69
CA PHE A 785 -9.80 26.95 -11.52
C PHE A 785 -8.45 27.11 -10.81
N ASP A 786 -8.22 28.26 -10.18
CA ASP A 786 -6.98 28.55 -9.46
C ASP A 786 -6.86 27.76 -8.13
N SER A 787 -8.00 27.51 -7.45
CA SER A 787 -8.08 26.59 -6.30
C SER A 787 -7.80 25.13 -6.69
N THR A 788 -8.26 24.70 -7.86
CA THR A 788 -7.96 23.37 -8.41
C THR A 788 -6.46 23.21 -8.73
N ILE A 789 -5.87 24.21 -9.38
CA ILE A 789 -4.43 24.23 -9.66
C ILE A 789 -3.61 24.25 -8.36
N LEU A 790 -4.03 25.00 -7.33
CA LEU A 790 -3.40 24.96 -6.00
C LEU A 790 -3.46 23.58 -5.34
N PHE A 791 -4.59 22.89 -5.43
CA PHE A 791 -4.74 21.55 -4.86
C PHE A 791 -3.76 20.56 -5.50
N TRP A 792 -3.71 20.50 -6.84
CA TRP A 792 -2.76 19.63 -7.52
C TRP A 792 -1.30 20.06 -7.32
N SER A 793 -1.04 21.36 -7.18
CA SER A 793 0.29 21.89 -6.82
C SER A 793 0.74 21.46 -5.42
N LEU A 794 -0.19 21.37 -4.45
CA LEU A 794 0.14 20.86 -3.10
C LEU A 794 0.50 19.37 -3.14
N VAL A 795 -0.27 18.55 -3.88
CA VAL A 795 0.02 17.12 -4.07
C VAL A 795 1.36 16.95 -4.80
N LEU A 796 1.59 17.69 -5.88
CA LEU A 796 2.85 17.72 -6.63
C LEU A 796 4.03 18.11 -5.73
N PHE A 797 3.89 19.14 -4.90
CA PHE A 797 4.94 19.56 -3.96
C PHE A 797 5.29 18.45 -2.97
N ILE A 798 4.29 17.81 -2.35
CA ILE A 798 4.50 16.72 -1.39
C ILE A 798 5.24 15.54 -2.05
N LEU A 799 4.81 15.12 -3.25
CA LEU A 799 5.44 14.02 -3.98
C LEU A 799 6.84 14.35 -4.49
N THR A 800 7.07 15.61 -4.91
CA THR A 800 8.39 16.11 -5.28
C THR A 800 9.33 16.15 -4.07
N TRP A 801 8.83 16.55 -2.90
CA TRP A 801 9.59 16.61 -1.66
C TRP A 801 10.07 15.22 -1.19
N ILE A 802 9.22 14.20 -1.25
CA ILE A 802 9.62 12.81 -0.97
C ILE A 802 10.38 12.13 -2.12
N HIS A 803 10.68 12.87 -3.20
CA HIS A 803 11.40 12.39 -4.38
C HIS A 803 10.73 11.18 -5.08
N ALA A 804 9.39 11.15 -5.10
CA ALA A 804 8.62 10.15 -5.85
C ALA A 804 8.72 10.42 -7.36
N ALA A 805 9.09 9.39 -8.12
CA ALA A 805 9.17 9.44 -9.58
C ALA A 805 7.77 9.62 -10.20
N SER A 806 6.73 9.00 -9.62
CA SER A 806 5.33 9.17 -10.05
C SER A 806 4.77 10.60 -9.92
N SER A 807 5.52 11.54 -9.35
CA SER A 807 5.17 12.97 -9.31
C SER A 807 4.86 13.57 -10.70
N TYR A 808 5.37 12.98 -11.79
CA TYR A 808 5.02 13.36 -13.17
C TYR A 808 3.52 13.33 -13.45
N LEU A 809 2.76 12.41 -12.83
CA LEU A 809 1.32 12.30 -12.98
C LEU A 809 0.66 13.63 -12.56
N PHE A 810 1.03 14.10 -11.38
CA PHE A 810 0.50 15.32 -10.77
C PHE A 810 1.12 16.58 -11.38
N MET A 811 2.33 16.50 -11.94
CA MET A 811 2.90 17.53 -12.81
C MET A 811 1.99 17.77 -14.02
N PHE A 812 1.54 16.72 -14.71
CA PHE A 812 0.59 16.86 -15.83
C PHE A 812 -0.78 17.41 -15.38
N HIS A 813 -1.25 17.06 -14.17
CA HIS A 813 -2.47 17.64 -13.56
C HIS A 813 -2.37 19.15 -13.28
N VAL A 814 -1.17 19.74 -13.28
CA VAL A 814 -0.93 21.18 -13.14
C VAL A 814 -0.57 21.83 -14.49
N LEU A 815 0.32 21.20 -15.26
CA LEU A 815 0.88 21.72 -16.51
C LEU A 815 -0.19 21.95 -17.58
N PHE A 816 -1.02 20.95 -17.86
CA PHE A 816 -2.03 21.04 -18.93
C PHE A 816 -3.08 22.15 -18.66
N PRO A 817 -3.66 22.28 -17.45
CA PRO A 817 -4.50 23.43 -17.09
C PRO A 817 -3.82 24.80 -17.28
N LEU A 818 -2.53 24.95 -16.93
CA LEU A 818 -1.82 26.23 -17.04
C LEU A 818 -1.78 26.78 -18.48
N LEU A 819 -1.81 25.92 -19.50
CA LEU A 819 -1.80 26.31 -20.91
C LEU A 819 -3.08 27.06 -21.35
N ARG A 820 -4.18 26.98 -20.58
CA ARG A 820 -5.48 27.58 -20.92
C ARG A 820 -5.41 29.10 -21.11
N ASP A 821 -4.81 29.82 -20.17
CA ASP A 821 -4.80 31.28 -20.18
C ASP A 821 -3.82 31.87 -21.24
N PRO A 822 -2.63 31.27 -21.47
CA PRO A 822 -1.82 31.53 -22.67
C PRO A 822 -2.57 31.29 -23.98
N LEU A 823 -3.26 30.13 -24.14
CA LEU A 823 -4.03 29.81 -25.34
C LEU A 823 -5.11 30.85 -25.63
N LEU A 824 -5.83 31.31 -24.61
CA LEU A 824 -6.83 32.39 -24.71
C LEU A 824 -6.19 33.73 -25.10
N SER A 825 -4.99 34.03 -24.58
CA SER A 825 -4.26 35.26 -24.88
C SER A 825 -3.75 35.28 -26.33
N ILE A 826 -3.20 34.16 -26.81
CA ILE A 826 -2.78 33.94 -28.20
C ILE A 826 -3.99 34.01 -29.15
N SER A 827 -5.11 33.37 -28.79
CA SER A 827 -6.35 33.39 -29.58
C SER A 827 -6.97 34.80 -29.69
N LYS A 828 -6.71 35.67 -28.70
CA LYS A 828 -7.08 37.09 -28.76
C LYS A 828 -6.13 37.89 -29.64
N MET A 829 -4.82 37.62 -29.56
CA MET A 829 -3.78 38.27 -30.36
C MET A 829 -3.99 38.05 -31.86
N PHE A 830 -4.29 36.81 -32.28
CA PHE A 830 -4.61 36.48 -33.67
C PHE A 830 -6.08 36.80 -34.08
N GLY A 831 -6.84 37.52 -33.25
CA GLY A 831 -8.18 38.01 -33.59
C GLY A 831 -9.32 36.98 -33.60
N PHE A 832 -9.03 35.68 -33.44
CA PHE A 832 -10.04 34.61 -33.36
C PHE A 832 -11.07 34.85 -32.24
N ILE A 833 -10.65 35.47 -31.13
CA ILE A 833 -11.52 35.75 -29.97
C ILE A 833 -11.46 37.24 -29.61
N LYS A 834 -12.56 37.98 -29.88
CA LYS A 834 -12.66 39.41 -29.55
C LYS A 834 -12.86 39.69 -28.05
N VAL A 835 -13.58 38.81 -27.34
CA VAL A 835 -13.89 38.93 -25.89
C VAL A 835 -13.89 37.54 -25.26
N ILE A 836 -13.31 37.40 -24.06
CA ILE A 836 -13.36 36.16 -23.29
C ILE A 836 -14.79 35.94 -22.77
N THR A 837 -15.38 34.80 -23.13
CA THR A 837 -16.72 34.36 -22.74
C THR A 837 -16.65 32.98 -22.06
N PRO A 838 -17.71 32.52 -21.37
CA PRO A 838 -17.79 31.15 -20.88
C PRO A 838 -17.54 30.08 -21.96
N LYS A 839 -17.95 30.35 -23.22
CA LYS A 839 -17.73 29.43 -24.35
C LYS A 839 -16.26 29.35 -24.75
N SER A 840 -15.52 30.46 -24.78
CA SER A 840 -14.08 30.42 -25.07
C SER A 840 -13.29 29.78 -23.94
N LEU A 841 -13.66 30.03 -22.68
CA LEU A 841 -13.08 29.33 -21.52
C LEU A 841 -13.27 27.81 -21.65
N PHE A 842 -14.49 27.38 -21.94
CA PHE A 842 -14.84 25.98 -22.16
C PHE A 842 -14.02 25.31 -23.27
N TRP A 843 -13.95 25.92 -24.46
CA TRP A 843 -13.20 25.35 -25.58
C TRP A 843 -11.69 25.32 -25.34
N ALA A 844 -11.11 26.40 -24.81
CA ALA A 844 -9.67 26.42 -24.46
C ALA A 844 -9.34 25.38 -23.38
N GLN A 845 -10.19 25.23 -22.36
CA GLN A 845 -10.02 24.22 -21.31
C GLN A 845 -10.18 22.79 -21.85
N SER A 846 -11.14 22.54 -22.75
CA SER A 846 -11.33 21.22 -23.37
C SER A 846 -10.10 20.81 -24.21
N ILE A 847 -9.56 21.73 -25.01
CA ILE A 847 -8.36 21.50 -25.83
C ILE A 847 -7.13 21.23 -24.94
N CYS A 848 -6.86 22.10 -23.96
CA CYS A 848 -5.70 21.94 -23.09
C CYS A 848 -5.75 20.66 -22.23
N LEU A 849 -6.95 20.19 -21.86
CA LEU A 849 -7.13 18.98 -21.06
C LEU A 849 -7.17 17.68 -21.90
N THR A 850 -7.27 17.73 -23.24
CA THR A 850 -7.34 16.52 -24.07
C THR A 850 -6.19 15.52 -23.82
N PRO A 851 -4.90 15.92 -23.77
CA PRO A 851 -3.81 14.99 -23.48
C PRO A 851 -3.90 14.40 -22.08
N LEU A 852 -4.30 15.20 -21.08
CA LEU A 852 -4.47 14.77 -19.71
C LEU A 852 -5.62 13.77 -19.56
N ILE A 853 -6.70 13.92 -20.32
CA ILE A 853 -7.83 12.98 -20.35
C ILE A 853 -7.40 11.62 -20.93
N ILE A 854 -6.63 11.59 -22.01
CA ILE A 854 -6.07 10.35 -22.59
C ILE A 854 -5.19 9.65 -21.54
N LEU A 855 -4.32 10.40 -20.88
CA LEU A 855 -3.41 9.90 -19.85
C LEU A 855 -4.17 9.31 -18.64
N ILE A 856 -5.14 10.05 -18.08
CA ILE A 856 -5.98 9.57 -16.96
C ILE A 856 -6.80 8.34 -17.38
N SER A 857 -7.34 8.33 -18.60
CA SER A 857 -8.12 7.18 -19.11
C SER A 857 -7.27 5.91 -19.16
N THR A 858 -6.03 6.02 -19.61
CA THR A 858 -5.07 4.92 -19.70
C THR A 858 -4.75 4.36 -18.30
N TYR A 859 -4.42 5.21 -17.33
CA TYR A 859 -4.18 4.75 -15.95
C TYR A 859 -5.45 4.26 -15.25
N THR A 860 -6.62 4.79 -15.59
CA THR A 860 -7.91 4.29 -15.06
C THR A 860 -8.18 2.87 -15.55
N GLN A 861 -7.93 2.60 -16.84
CA GLN A 861 -8.06 1.25 -17.40
C GLN A 861 -7.06 0.30 -16.72
N LEU A 862 -5.76 0.64 -16.72
CA LEU A 862 -4.70 -0.16 -16.10
C LEU A 862 -4.98 -0.48 -14.62
N LEU A 863 -5.49 0.50 -13.86
CA LEU A 863 -5.82 0.33 -12.44
C LEU A 863 -6.95 -0.67 -12.22
N PHE A 864 -8.04 -0.60 -12.99
CA PHE A 864 -9.17 -1.53 -12.83
C PHE A 864 -8.90 -2.90 -13.47
N ASP A 865 -8.26 -2.96 -14.64
CA ASP A 865 -7.88 -4.21 -15.31
C ASP A 865 -6.95 -5.08 -14.44
N PHE A 866 -6.06 -4.46 -13.65
CA PHE A 866 -5.18 -5.16 -12.71
C PHE A 866 -5.83 -5.45 -11.35
N PHE A 867 -6.40 -4.44 -10.67
CA PHE A 867 -6.87 -4.65 -9.30
C PHE A 867 -8.19 -5.42 -9.18
N VAL A 868 -9.11 -5.37 -10.16
CA VAL A 868 -10.36 -6.13 -10.08
C VAL A 868 -10.12 -7.65 -10.01
N PRO A 869 -9.29 -8.26 -10.88
CA PRO A 869 -8.91 -9.68 -10.74
C PRO A 869 -8.19 -10.01 -9.43
N VAL A 870 -7.32 -9.11 -8.95
CA VAL A 870 -6.56 -9.30 -7.71
C VAL A 870 -7.48 -9.39 -6.49
N MET A 871 -8.60 -8.64 -6.45
CA MET A 871 -9.61 -8.78 -5.38
C MET A 871 -10.25 -10.18 -5.31
N GLY A 872 -10.14 -10.99 -6.37
CA GLY A 872 -10.50 -12.41 -6.40
C GLY A 872 -9.40 -13.38 -5.93
N ARG A 873 -8.31 -12.87 -5.35
CA ARG A 873 -7.23 -13.63 -4.70
C ARG A 873 -6.54 -12.88 -3.53
N PHE A 874 -7.09 -11.76 -3.07
CA PHE A 874 -6.47 -10.86 -2.08
C PHE A 874 -6.70 -11.28 -0.61
N GLY A 875 -7.48 -12.33 -0.35
CA GLY A 875 -7.87 -12.73 1.01
C GLY A 875 -9.30 -12.35 1.40
N ASN A 876 -9.70 -12.80 2.58
CA ASN A 876 -11.06 -12.65 3.10
C ASN A 876 -11.16 -11.81 4.38
N THR A 877 -10.06 -11.18 4.81
CA THR A 877 -10.00 -10.28 5.97
C THR A 877 -10.28 -8.81 5.62
N ILE A 878 -9.89 -8.33 4.43
CA ILE A 878 -10.02 -6.92 4.01
C ILE A 878 -11.14 -6.78 2.96
N ASN A 879 -12.08 -5.85 3.19
CA ASN A 879 -13.22 -5.66 2.30
C ASN A 879 -12.82 -4.96 0.97
N PRO A 880 -13.06 -5.57 -0.20
CA PRO A 880 -12.56 -5.10 -1.50
C PRO A 880 -13.26 -3.80 -1.96
N GLU A 881 -14.46 -3.52 -1.46
CA GLU A 881 -15.20 -2.30 -1.80
C GLU A 881 -14.47 -1.05 -1.29
N ILE A 882 -13.61 -1.17 -0.27
CA ILE A 882 -12.80 -0.05 0.22
C ILE A 882 -11.77 0.38 -0.84
N PHE A 883 -11.12 -0.59 -1.51
CA PHE A 883 -10.19 -0.30 -2.61
C PHE A 883 -10.92 0.27 -3.83
N ILE A 884 -11.98 -0.39 -4.28
CA ILE A 884 -12.75 0.03 -5.47
C ILE A 884 -13.43 1.39 -5.26
N MET A 885 -13.95 1.68 -4.07
CA MET A 885 -14.45 3.01 -3.68
C MET A 885 -13.33 4.05 -3.70
N SER A 886 -12.14 3.73 -3.18
CA SER A 886 -10.99 4.65 -3.15
C SER A 886 -10.47 5.00 -4.54
N PHE A 887 -10.34 4.01 -5.43
CA PHE A 887 -9.98 4.21 -6.83
C PHE A 887 -11.06 5.01 -7.57
N SER A 888 -12.34 4.67 -7.35
CA SER A 888 -13.48 5.42 -7.91
C SER A 888 -13.53 6.86 -7.41
N LEU A 889 -13.16 7.12 -6.15
CA LEU A 889 -13.10 8.45 -5.56
C LEU A 889 -11.97 9.27 -6.21
N LEU A 890 -10.81 8.68 -6.47
CA LEU A 890 -9.71 9.33 -7.18
C LEU A 890 -10.14 9.74 -8.61
N VAL A 891 -10.70 8.80 -9.39
CA VAL A 891 -11.19 9.07 -10.76
C VAL A 891 -12.28 10.15 -10.76
N SER A 892 -13.26 10.03 -9.84
CA SER A 892 -14.35 11.01 -9.68
C SER A 892 -13.82 12.39 -9.29
N LEU A 893 -12.85 12.46 -8.38
CA LEU A 893 -12.25 13.70 -7.89
C LEU A 893 -11.52 14.39 -9.04
N THR A 894 -10.69 13.65 -9.78
CA THR A 894 -9.95 14.19 -10.92
C THR A 894 -10.88 14.78 -11.99
N PHE A 895 -11.94 14.06 -12.38
CA PHE A 895 -12.95 14.62 -13.29
C PHE A 895 -13.63 15.88 -12.70
N MET A 896 -14.01 15.83 -11.42
CA MET A 896 -14.73 16.94 -10.79
C MET A 896 -13.85 18.19 -10.69
N LEU A 897 -12.58 18.04 -10.33
CA LEU A 897 -11.63 19.13 -10.24
C LEU A 897 -11.47 19.85 -11.59
N PHE A 898 -11.33 19.11 -12.69
CA PHE A 898 -11.22 19.71 -14.03
C PHE A 898 -12.53 20.25 -14.63
N THR A 899 -13.65 20.16 -13.90
CA THR A 899 -14.95 20.68 -14.36
C THR A 899 -15.67 21.60 -13.36
N ASN A 900 -15.19 21.73 -12.12
CA ASN A 900 -15.86 22.50 -11.06
C ASN A 900 -16.05 23.99 -11.42
N ASN A 901 -15.08 24.62 -12.08
CA ASN A 901 -15.10 26.03 -12.47
C ASN A 901 -16.21 26.31 -13.51
N LEU A 902 -16.41 25.38 -14.44
CA LEU A 902 -17.43 25.47 -15.50
C LEU A 902 -18.86 25.47 -14.94
N ILE A 903 -19.09 24.94 -13.73
CA ILE A 903 -20.41 24.96 -13.07
C ILE A 903 -20.86 26.40 -12.78
N TYR A 904 -19.95 27.27 -12.34
CA TYR A 904 -20.29 28.63 -11.91
C TYR A 904 -20.71 29.53 -13.09
N VAL A 905 -20.19 29.26 -14.30
CA VAL A 905 -20.57 29.95 -15.55
C VAL A 905 -21.65 29.20 -16.37
N SER A 906 -22.20 28.11 -15.84
CA SER A 906 -23.28 27.34 -16.47
C SER A 906 -24.68 27.87 -16.14
N ARG A 907 -25.64 27.54 -17.01
CA ARG A 907 -27.08 27.55 -16.66
C ARG A 907 -27.31 26.52 -15.54
N ARG A 908 -28.34 26.72 -14.70
CA ARG A 908 -28.59 25.86 -13.52
C ARG A 908 -28.65 24.37 -13.88
N LEU A 909 -27.72 23.59 -13.34
CA LEU A 909 -27.59 22.14 -13.58
C LEU A 909 -28.64 21.29 -12.83
N GLY A 910 -29.63 21.90 -12.17
CA GLY A 910 -30.63 21.19 -11.37
C GLY A 910 -31.57 20.24 -12.14
N PHE A 911 -31.58 20.28 -13.48
CA PHE A 911 -32.17 19.22 -14.30
C PHE A 911 -31.18 18.07 -14.52
N MET A 912 -29.93 18.39 -14.92
CA MET A 912 -28.85 17.42 -15.10
C MET A 912 -28.59 16.58 -13.84
N VAL A 913 -28.47 17.23 -12.67
CA VAL A 913 -28.28 16.52 -11.39
C VAL A 913 -29.46 15.59 -11.08
N LYS A 914 -30.70 15.98 -11.39
CA LYS A 914 -31.87 15.07 -11.24
C LYS A 914 -31.81 13.89 -12.20
N CYS A 915 -31.34 14.09 -13.43
CA CYS A 915 -31.13 13.01 -14.39
C CYS A 915 -30.03 12.05 -13.90
N MET A 916 -28.91 12.58 -13.38
CA MET A 916 -27.82 11.77 -12.82
C MET A 916 -28.29 10.96 -11.60
N ILE A 917 -29.02 11.58 -10.64
CA ILE A 917 -29.65 10.85 -9.53
C ILE A 917 -30.59 9.74 -10.04
N GLY A 918 -31.42 10.05 -11.04
CA GLY A 918 -32.34 9.08 -11.65
C GLY A 918 -31.61 7.90 -12.30
N VAL A 919 -30.52 8.16 -13.05
CA VAL A 919 -29.68 7.13 -13.66
C VAL A 919 -28.97 6.30 -12.59
N SER A 920 -28.34 6.92 -11.58
CA SER A 920 -27.71 6.19 -10.48
C SER A 920 -28.68 5.26 -9.75
N LEU A 921 -29.88 5.75 -9.41
CA LEU A 921 -30.91 4.95 -8.73
C LEU A 921 -31.45 3.82 -9.64
N PHE A 922 -31.60 4.09 -10.94
CA PHE A 922 -32.05 3.09 -11.92
C PHE A 922 -31.00 1.99 -12.16
N CYS A 923 -29.73 2.36 -12.33
CA CYS A 923 -28.64 1.39 -12.44
C CYS A 923 -28.47 0.59 -11.16
N PHE A 924 -28.52 1.24 -9.99
CA PHE A 924 -28.48 0.55 -8.70
C PHE A 924 -29.65 -0.43 -8.53
N LEU A 925 -30.86 -0.05 -8.94
CA LEU A 925 -32.03 -0.94 -8.96
C LEU A 925 -31.80 -2.14 -9.89
N ILE A 926 -31.26 -1.95 -11.09
CA ILE A 926 -30.92 -3.06 -12.00
C ILE A 926 -29.88 -3.99 -11.36
N ILE A 927 -28.77 -3.45 -10.83
CA ILE A 927 -27.68 -4.26 -10.25
C ILE A 927 -28.16 -5.03 -9.00
N SER A 928 -29.11 -4.48 -8.22
CA SER A 928 -29.67 -5.12 -7.02
C SER A 928 -30.86 -6.06 -7.25
N THR A 929 -31.57 -5.95 -8.39
CA THR A 929 -32.77 -6.78 -8.68
C THR A 929 -32.61 -7.74 -9.86
N THR A 930 -31.48 -7.72 -10.55
CA THR A 930 -31.23 -8.57 -11.73
C THR A 930 -29.88 -9.27 -11.63
N ASN A 931 -29.69 -10.30 -12.47
CA ASN A 931 -28.46 -11.07 -12.57
C ASN A 931 -27.24 -10.28 -13.12
N VAL A 932 -27.37 -8.96 -13.34
CA VAL A 932 -26.28 -8.09 -13.78
C VAL A 932 -25.21 -7.93 -12.68
N GLY A 933 -25.62 -7.76 -11.42
CA GLY A 933 -24.70 -7.58 -10.28
C GLY A 933 -24.09 -8.88 -9.72
N VAL A 934 -24.01 -9.94 -10.51
CA VAL A 934 -23.56 -11.26 -10.06
C VAL A 934 -22.02 -11.33 -10.08
N PRO A 935 -21.36 -11.69 -8.96
CA PRO A 935 -19.90 -11.60 -8.86
C PRO A 935 -19.17 -12.59 -9.78
N TYR A 936 -19.68 -13.81 -9.96
CA TYR A 936 -19.00 -14.86 -10.74
C TYR A 936 -19.79 -15.28 -11.97
N LYS A 937 -19.11 -15.41 -13.12
CA LYS A 937 -19.70 -15.77 -14.41
C LYS A 937 -18.78 -16.72 -15.17
N TYR A 938 -19.33 -17.85 -15.61
CA TYR A 938 -18.63 -18.76 -16.51
C TYR A 938 -18.93 -18.43 -17.98
N SER A 939 -17.89 -18.47 -18.80
CA SER A 939 -17.95 -18.61 -20.26
C SER A 939 -16.64 -19.25 -20.73
N LYS A 940 -16.59 -19.78 -21.96
CA LYS A 940 -15.37 -20.41 -22.50
C LYS A 940 -14.35 -19.37 -22.97
N GLU A 941 -14.80 -18.26 -23.55
CA GLU A 941 -13.93 -17.15 -23.96
C GLU A 941 -13.45 -16.27 -22.79
N SER A 942 -14.22 -16.17 -21.70
CA SER A 942 -13.96 -15.24 -20.59
C SER A 942 -14.50 -15.78 -19.25
N PRO A 943 -13.79 -16.71 -18.60
CA PRO A 943 -14.17 -17.22 -17.28
C PRO A 943 -13.82 -16.20 -16.18
N ARG A 944 -14.81 -15.83 -15.36
CA ARG A 944 -14.70 -14.86 -14.25
C ARG A 944 -15.18 -15.52 -12.96
N LEU A 945 -14.30 -16.32 -12.34
CA LEU A 945 -14.66 -17.32 -11.33
C LEU A 945 -14.05 -17.02 -9.95
N ARG A 946 -14.66 -17.57 -8.91
CA ARG A 946 -14.07 -17.69 -7.56
C ARG A 946 -13.03 -18.78 -7.53
N ARG A 947 -11.88 -18.51 -6.91
CA ARG A 947 -10.82 -19.51 -6.65
C ARG A 947 -11.08 -20.20 -5.31
N VAL A 948 -11.09 -21.53 -5.32
CA VAL A 948 -11.25 -22.38 -4.13
C VAL A 948 -10.08 -23.36 -4.07
N ILE A 949 -9.52 -23.56 -2.88
CA ILE A 949 -8.62 -24.67 -2.55
C ILE A 949 -9.43 -25.69 -1.74
N ALA A 950 -9.39 -26.97 -2.11
CA ALA A 950 -9.98 -28.05 -1.30
C ALA A 950 -9.01 -29.23 -1.13
N LEU A 951 -8.64 -29.53 0.11
CA LEU A 951 -7.75 -30.63 0.45
C LEU A 951 -8.53 -31.74 1.14
N HIS A 952 -8.55 -32.94 0.57
CA HIS A 952 -9.10 -34.11 1.25
C HIS A 952 -8.03 -34.67 2.20
N ALA A 953 -8.23 -34.46 3.50
CA ALA A 953 -7.18 -34.55 4.49
C ALA A 953 -7.51 -35.50 5.64
N LYS A 954 -6.49 -36.27 6.06
CA LYS A 954 -6.48 -36.99 7.34
C LYS A 954 -5.69 -36.16 8.36
N LYS A 955 -6.26 -35.91 9.54
CA LYS A 955 -5.61 -35.23 10.67
C LYS A 955 -5.43 -36.22 11.82
N SER A 956 -4.21 -36.41 12.30
CA SER A 956 -3.91 -37.25 13.47
C SER A 956 -3.10 -36.48 14.50
N VAL A 957 -3.55 -36.47 15.76
CA VAL A 957 -2.97 -35.67 16.85
C VAL A 957 -2.48 -36.59 17.97
N TYR A 958 -1.22 -36.42 18.35
CA TYR A 958 -0.52 -37.24 19.33
C TYR A 958 -0.07 -36.42 20.55
N GLU A 959 -0.30 -36.96 21.75
CA GLU A 959 0.22 -36.40 23.00
C GLU A 959 1.75 -36.43 23.08
N PHE A 960 2.29 -35.69 24.04
CA PHE A 960 3.68 -35.83 24.53
C PHE A 960 4.08 -37.29 24.86
N ASN A 961 3.13 -38.13 25.29
CA ASN A 961 3.36 -39.55 25.57
C ASN A 961 3.45 -40.43 24.30
N GLY A 962 3.24 -39.87 23.11
CA GLY A 962 3.15 -40.61 21.84
C GLY A 962 1.79 -41.31 21.61
N ASN A 963 0.82 -41.14 22.50
CA ASN A 963 -0.54 -41.67 22.36
C ASN A 963 -1.35 -40.84 21.34
N LEU A 964 -2.09 -41.50 20.45
CA LEU A 964 -3.03 -40.86 19.54
C LEU A 964 -4.29 -40.39 20.31
N ILE A 965 -4.52 -39.08 20.37
CA ILE A 965 -5.72 -38.47 20.99
C ILE A 965 -6.92 -38.58 20.04
N ASN A 966 -6.71 -38.15 18.80
CA ASN A 966 -7.76 -37.88 17.84
C ASN A 966 -7.26 -38.18 16.42
N SER A 967 -8.12 -38.75 15.59
CA SER A 967 -7.87 -39.02 14.18
C SER A 967 -9.12 -38.73 13.37
N GLU A 968 -9.12 -37.59 12.68
CA GLU A 968 -10.24 -37.12 11.86
C GLU A 968 -9.92 -37.25 10.37
N THR A 969 -10.96 -37.36 9.54
CA THR A 969 -10.86 -37.16 8.10
C THR A 969 -11.90 -36.15 7.65
N GLY A 970 -11.51 -35.23 6.77
CA GLY A 970 -12.40 -34.20 6.25
C GLY A 970 -11.88 -33.51 5.01
N LEU A 971 -12.75 -32.72 4.38
CA LEU A 971 -12.40 -31.78 3.34
C LEU A 971 -12.10 -30.43 3.99
N PHE A 972 -10.84 -30.00 3.94
CA PHE A 972 -10.44 -28.63 4.29
C PHE A 972 -10.66 -27.74 3.08
N VAL A 973 -11.51 -26.72 3.20
CA VAL A 973 -11.91 -25.83 2.09
C VAL A 973 -11.59 -24.38 2.42
N GLN A 974 -10.90 -23.72 1.49
CA GLN A 974 -10.53 -22.31 1.58
C GLN A 974 -10.98 -21.58 0.31
N ALA A 975 -11.52 -20.37 0.44
CA ALA A 975 -11.81 -19.47 -0.68
C ALA A 975 -10.85 -18.27 -0.63
N LEU A 976 -10.28 -17.92 -1.78
CA LEU A 976 -9.22 -16.90 -1.87
C LEU A 976 -9.75 -15.46 -1.98
N ASP A 977 -11.07 -15.28 -2.03
CA ASP A 977 -11.75 -14.01 -2.21
C ASP A 977 -12.65 -13.64 -1.02
N TYR A 978 -13.06 -12.36 -0.97
CA TYR A 978 -13.68 -11.79 0.22
C TYR A 978 -15.02 -12.42 0.63
N ARG A 979 -15.76 -13.00 -0.32
CA ARG A 979 -17.03 -13.67 -0.03
C ARG A 979 -16.85 -15.00 0.72
N GLY A 980 -15.63 -15.56 0.73
CA GLY A 980 -15.24 -16.64 1.61
C GLY A 980 -15.92 -17.99 1.30
N ALA A 981 -15.68 -18.96 2.21
CA ALA A 981 -16.27 -20.29 2.12
C ALA A 981 -17.75 -20.33 2.53
N ASP A 982 -18.25 -19.32 3.26
CA ASP A 982 -19.67 -19.22 3.67
C ASP A 982 -20.63 -19.05 2.49
N ASP A 983 -20.13 -18.53 1.37
CA ASP A 983 -20.91 -18.27 0.16
C ASP A 983 -20.75 -19.40 -0.89
N LEU A 984 -20.31 -20.59 -0.45
CA LEU A 984 -20.29 -21.81 -1.27
C LEU A 984 -21.74 -22.30 -1.55
N PRO A 985 -21.97 -23.04 -2.64
CA PRO A 985 -23.29 -23.58 -2.95
C PRO A 985 -23.66 -24.75 -2.02
N GLU A 986 -24.93 -24.81 -1.62
CA GLU A 986 -25.47 -25.87 -0.78
C GLU A 986 -25.46 -27.23 -1.51
N HIS A 987 -24.57 -28.12 -1.09
CA HIS A 987 -24.43 -29.50 -1.58
C HIS A 987 -23.70 -30.36 -0.55
N THR A 988 -23.90 -31.69 -0.55
CA THR A 988 -23.35 -32.64 0.43
C THR A 988 -21.82 -32.62 0.61
N PHE A 989 -21.04 -32.13 -0.35
CA PHE A 989 -19.57 -31.99 -0.22
C PHE A 989 -19.13 -30.65 0.40
N LEU A 990 -20.04 -29.66 0.45
CA LEU A 990 -19.83 -28.29 0.91
C LEU A 990 -20.78 -27.93 2.07
N GLN A 991 -21.60 -28.89 2.48
CA GLN A 991 -22.42 -28.91 3.70
C GLN A 991 -21.71 -29.77 4.73
N GLY A 992 -21.47 -29.21 5.90
CA GLY A 992 -20.69 -29.82 6.97
C GLY A 992 -20.49 -28.82 8.11
N THR A 993 -19.53 -29.08 8.98
CA THR A 993 -19.27 -28.22 10.15
C THR A 993 -18.84 -26.80 9.78
N GLY A 994 -18.81 -25.93 10.80
CA GLY A 994 -18.49 -24.52 10.67
C GLY A 994 -17.01 -24.27 10.36
N LYS A 995 -16.51 -23.15 10.89
CA LYS A 995 -15.07 -22.96 11.03
C LYS A 995 -14.43 -24.12 11.82
N PRO A 996 -13.16 -24.49 11.54
CA PRO A 996 -12.38 -25.38 12.39
C PRO A 996 -12.40 -24.96 13.87
N ASP A 997 -12.34 -25.93 14.78
CA ASP A 997 -12.18 -25.66 16.21
C ASP A 997 -10.70 -25.47 16.55
N CYS A 998 -10.37 -24.24 16.92
CA CYS A 998 -9.02 -23.80 17.29
C CYS A 998 -8.86 -23.58 18.80
N SER A 999 -9.85 -23.99 19.62
CA SER A 999 -9.88 -23.69 21.05
C SER A 999 -8.78 -24.38 21.87
N ASN A 1000 -8.24 -25.49 21.38
CA ASN A 1000 -7.30 -26.36 22.09
C ASN A 1000 -5.85 -26.33 21.54
N THR A 1001 -5.48 -25.31 20.76
CA THR A 1001 -4.12 -25.14 20.23
C THR A 1001 -3.69 -23.67 20.22
N THR A 1002 -2.38 -23.43 20.25
CA THR A 1002 -1.75 -22.11 20.05
C THR A 1002 -1.19 -21.92 18.64
N ASP A 1003 -1.35 -22.90 17.75
CA ASP A 1003 -0.98 -22.80 16.32
C ASP A 1003 -1.81 -21.71 15.61
N GLU A 1004 -1.15 -20.69 15.06
CA GLU A 1004 -1.79 -19.64 14.25
C GLU A 1004 -2.56 -20.21 13.03
N TYR A 1005 -2.24 -21.43 12.60
CA TYR A 1005 -2.89 -22.18 11.52
C TYR A 1005 -3.89 -23.25 12.00
N CYS A 1006 -4.20 -23.33 13.30
CA CYS A 1006 -5.26 -24.17 13.88
C CYS A 1006 -5.09 -25.69 13.63
N GLN A 1007 -3.86 -26.18 13.49
CA GLN A 1007 -3.54 -27.58 13.16
C GLN A 1007 -4.30 -28.07 11.90
N MET A 1008 -4.52 -27.20 10.93
CA MET A 1008 -5.12 -27.50 9.62
C MET A 1008 -4.04 -27.67 8.54
N PRO A 1009 -4.27 -28.44 7.47
CA PRO A 1009 -3.28 -28.67 6.41
C PRO A 1009 -3.12 -27.45 5.49
N TYR A 1010 -2.51 -26.37 5.98
CA TYR A 1010 -2.25 -25.17 5.18
C TYR A 1010 -1.16 -25.40 4.14
N TYR A 1011 -1.47 -25.17 2.87
CA TYR A 1011 -0.48 -25.20 1.78
C TYR A 1011 0.40 -23.94 1.77
N THR A 1012 -0.12 -22.78 2.22
CA THR A 1012 0.57 -21.48 2.16
C THR A 1012 0.70 -20.80 3.53
N ALA A 1013 1.77 -20.03 3.72
CA ALA A 1013 2.15 -19.37 4.98
C ALA A 1013 1.34 -18.09 5.32
N ILE A 1014 0.16 -17.90 4.73
CA ILE A 1014 -0.51 -16.59 4.61
C ILE A 1014 -1.86 -16.58 5.36
N HIS A 1015 -1.90 -17.14 6.58
CA HIS A 1015 -3.12 -17.18 7.40
C HIS A 1015 -3.68 -15.79 7.77
N GLN A 1016 -2.93 -14.70 7.57
CA GLN A 1016 -3.43 -13.33 7.83
C GLN A 1016 -4.37 -12.83 6.72
N LEU A 1017 -4.30 -13.43 5.52
CA LEU A 1017 -5.24 -13.22 4.42
C LEU A 1017 -6.29 -14.33 4.33
N PHE A 1018 -5.94 -15.54 4.77
CA PHE A 1018 -6.80 -16.74 4.76
C PHE A 1018 -6.88 -17.40 6.16
N PRO A 1019 -7.42 -16.74 7.19
CA PRO A 1019 -7.42 -17.27 8.56
C PRO A 1019 -8.30 -18.53 8.71
N PRO A 1020 -8.02 -19.38 9.72
CA PRO A 1020 -8.77 -20.62 9.93
C PRO A 1020 -10.27 -20.38 10.14
N ASP A 1021 -10.66 -19.30 10.83
CA ASP A 1021 -12.06 -18.98 11.12
C ASP A 1021 -12.92 -18.65 9.89
N ARG A 1022 -12.29 -18.41 8.74
CA ARG A 1022 -12.94 -18.19 7.42
C ARG A 1022 -12.80 -19.37 6.46
N SER A 1023 -12.10 -20.42 6.88
CA SER A 1023 -12.00 -21.71 6.19
C SER A 1023 -13.10 -22.66 6.69
N ARG A 1024 -13.30 -23.81 6.03
CA ARG A 1024 -14.23 -24.85 6.49
C ARG A 1024 -13.55 -26.20 6.62
N TRP A 1025 -14.00 -26.98 7.60
CA TRP A 1025 -13.67 -28.39 7.76
C TRP A 1025 -14.98 -29.17 7.62
N VAL A 1026 -15.08 -30.05 6.63
CA VAL A 1026 -16.26 -30.87 6.35
C VAL A 1026 -15.89 -32.34 6.60
N PRO A 1027 -16.35 -32.98 7.70
CA PRO A 1027 -16.00 -34.36 8.02
C PRO A 1027 -16.42 -35.34 6.92
N LEU A 1028 -15.59 -36.34 6.65
CA LEU A 1028 -15.81 -37.34 5.61
C LEU A 1028 -15.62 -38.77 6.15
N PRO A 1029 -16.44 -39.75 5.71
CA PRO A 1029 -16.42 -41.11 6.24
C PRO A 1029 -15.34 -42.02 5.62
N THR A 1030 -14.61 -41.54 4.60
CA THR A 1030 -13.64 -42.32 3.81
C THR A 1030 -12.27 -41.67 3.90
N GLU A 1031 -11.26 -42.41 4.37
CA GLU A 1031 -9.88 -41.89 4.41
C GLU A 1031 -9.34 -41.55 3.01
N PRO A 1032 -8.47 -40.54 2.86
CA PRO A 1032 -7.78 -40.26 1.61
C PRO A 1032 -6.70 -41.31 1.28
N PRO A 1033 -6.36 -41.52 -0.01
CA PRO A 1033 -5.30 -42.42 -0.44
C PRO A 1033 -3.90 -41.84 -0.16
N ILE A 1034 -3.32 -42.18 0.99
CA ILE A 1034 -2.00 -41.71 1.42
C ILE A 1034 -0.92 -42.73 1.00
N ALA A 1035 -0.18 -42.45 -0.08
CA ALA A 1035 0.79 -43.39 -0.66
C ALA A 1035 2.13 -43.49 0.10
N ARG A 1036 2.49 -42.45 0.87
CA ARG A 1036 3.71 -42.38 1.70
C ARG A 1036 3.38 -41.68 3.03
N PRO A 1037 2.82 -42.41 4.02
CA PRO A 1037 2.40 -41.80 5.28
C PRO A 1037 3.58 -41.16 6.02
N LEU A 1038 3.30 -40.03 6.68
CA LEU A 1038 4.24 -39.30 7.51
C LEU A 1038 4.57 -40.08 8.79
N ASN A 1039 5.83 -40.07 9.19
CA ASN A 1039 6.28 -40.60 10.46
C ASN A 1039 7.28 -39.63 11.09
N VAL A 1040 6.85 -38.92 12.13
CA VAL A 1040 7.62 -37.88 12.82
C VAL A 1040 8.11 -38.46 14.15
N LYS A 1041 9.42 -38.37 14.42
CA LYS A 1041 10.02 -38.90 15.64
C LYS A 1041 11.03 -37.95 16.25
N LEU A 1042 10.99 -37.82 17.56
CA LEU A 1042 12.04 -37.22 18.37
C LEU A 1042 13.23 -38.20 18.45
N LEU A 1043 14.40 -37.78 17.97
CA LEU A 1043 15.66 -38.54 18.07
C LEU A 1043 16.43 -38.21 19.36
N GLU A 1044 16.46 -36.94 19.74
CA GLU A 1044 17.19 -36.46 20.92
C GLU A 1044 16.47 -35.25 21.53
N ARG A 1045 16.20 -35.27 22.84
CA ARG A 1045 15.76 -34.11 23.63
C ARG A 1045 16.85 -33.79 24.66
N LYS A 1046 17.71 -32.83 24.31
CA LYS A 1046 18.99 -32.55 24.99
C LYS A 1046 18.92 -31.25 25.78
N PHE A 1047 19.08 -31.34 27.09
CA PHE A 1047 19.30 -30.16 27.94
C PHE A 1047 20.72 -29.64 27.75
N LEU A 1048 20.88 -28.33 27.50
CA LEU A 1048 22.20 -27.72 27.23
C LEU A 1048 22.70 -26.83 28.37
N SER A 1049 21.82 -26.05 28.99
CA SER A 1049 22.10 -25.23 30.17
C SER A 1049 20.80 -24.79 30.85
N ASN A 1050 20.89 -24.14 32.01
CA ASN A 1050 19.79 -23.74 32.92
C ASN A 1050 18.43 -23.35 32.29
N ASN A 1051 18.41 -22.77 31.09
CA ASN A 1051 17.19 -22.33 30.40
C ASN A 1051 17.03 -22.89 28.97
N MET A 1052 17.99 -23.66 28.43
CA MET A 1052 18.05 -24.06 27.02
C MET A 1052 17.84 -25.56 26.78
N LEU A 1053 16.99 -25.86 25.80
CA LEU A 1053 16.60 -27.20 25.36
C LEU A 1053 16.79 -27.35 23.84
N ASN A 1054 17.49 -28.38 23.39
CA ASN A 1054 17.60 -28.72 21.97
C ASN A 1054 16.78 -29.98 21.65
N LEU A 1055 15.91 -29.89 20.64
CA LEU A 1055 15.12 -30.99 20.11
C LEU A 1055 15.64 -31.37 18.72
N THR A 1056 16.06 -32.61 18.54
CA THR A 1056 16.44 -33.18 17.24
C THR A 1056 15.31 -34.11 16.79
N ILE A 1057 14.65 -33.75 15.67
CA ILE A 1057 13.45 -34.41 15.15
C ILE A 1057 13.77 -34.95 13.75
N VAL A 1058 13.26 -36.13 13.42
CA VAL A 1058 13.30 -36.71 12.07
C VAL A 1058 11.88 -36.88 11.52
N ILE A 1059 11.72 -36.59 10.23
CA ILE A 1059 10.49 -36.78 9.47
C ILE A 1059 10.79 -37.75 8.32
N PHE A 1060 10.09 -38.89 8.32
CA PHE A 1060 10.08 -39.85 7.22
C PHE A 1060 8.78 -39.73 6.42
N GLY A 1061 8.83 -40.14 5.15
CA GLY A 1061 7.66 -40.20 4.27
C GLY A 1061 7.21 -38.85 3.71
N GLY A 1062 5.92 -38.79 3.36
CA GLY A 1062 5.29 -37.68 2.67
C GLY A 1062 5.52 -37.65 1.15
N ALA A 1063 4.76 -36.77 0.52
CA ALA A 1063 4.92 -36.33 -0.86
C ALA A 1063 6.13 -35.38 -1.02
N ASP A 1064 6.27 -34.85 -2.23
CA ASP A 1064 7.21 -33.82 -2.62
C ASP A 1064 6.94 -32.47 -1.94
N LYS A 1065 5.67 -32.12 -1.66
CA LYS A 1065 5.30 -30.93 -0.88
C LYS A 1065 4.99 -31.28 0.58
N ALA A 1066 5.50 -30.48 1.50
CA ALA A 1066 5.11 -30.50 2.92
C ALA A 1066 5.16 -29.10 3.54
N SER A 1067 4.30 -28.84 4.52
CA SER A 1067 4.34 -27.65 5.37
C SER A 1067 4.46 -28.06 6.84
N LEU A 1068 5.28 -27.33 7.59
CA LEU A 1068 5.50 -27.55 9.01
C LEU A 1068 5.07 -26.31 9.78
N HIS A 1069 4.27 -26.49 10.83
CA HIS A 1069 3.96 -25.45 11.80
C HIS A 1069 4.73 -25.76 13.08
N ILE A 1070 5.63 -24.86 13.48
CA ILE A 1070 6.52 -25.04 14.62
C ILE A 1070 6.10 -24.03 15.69
N THR A 1071 5.40 -24.49 16.73
CA THR A 1071 4.75 -23.65 17.74
C THR A 1071 5.34 -23.93 19.13
N PRO A 1072 6.16 -23.02 19.69
CA PRO A 1072 6.67 -23.16 21.06
C PRO A 1072 5.55 -23.14 22.11
N LEU A 1073 5.63 -24.02 23.10
CA LEU A 1073 4.66 -24.17 24.19
C LEU A 1073 5.22 -23.64 25.53
N ASP A 1074 4.41 -23.66 26.60
CA ASP A 1074 4.82 -23.55 28.01
C ASP A 1074 5.86 -22.46 28.38
N GLY A 1075 5.81 -21.32 27.69
CA GLY A 1075 6.71 -20.17 27.91
C GLY A 1075 8.09 -20.31 27.26
N PHE A 1076 8.31 -21.32 26.43
CA PHE A 1076 9.48 -21.43 25.57
C PHE A 1076 9.44 -20.44 24.39
N GLN A 1077 10.61 -20.05 23.90
CA GLN A 1077 10.80 -19.30 22.66
C GLN A 1077 11.88 -19.95 21.79
N MET A 1078 11.73 -19.88 20.47
CA MET A 1078 12.76 -20.34 19.54
C MET A 1078 13.98 -19.40 19.56
N ARG A 1079 15.17 -20.00 19.68
CA ARG A 1079 16.46 -19.29 19.68
C ARG A 1079 17.31 -19.56 18.45
N ASN A 1080 17.26 -20.77 17.90
CA ASN A 1080 17.96 -21.14 16.66
C ASN A 1080 17.40 -22.46 16.09
N TRP A 1081 17.75 -22.80 14.86
CA TRP A 1081 17.40 -24.07 14.21
C TRP A 1081 18.41 -24.50 13.14
N SER A 1082 18.24 -25.71 12.60
CA SER A 1082 19.11 -26.28 11.57
C SER A 1082 18.91 -25.74 10.15
N LEU A 1083 17.87 -24.96 9.89
CA LEU A 1083 17.40 -24.67 8.53
C LEU A 1083 18.06 -23.43 7.91
N THR A 1084 18.01 -22.30 8.61
CA THR A 1084 18.51 -21.00 8.14
C THR A 1084 19.18 -20.23 9.28
N ALA A 1085 19.89 -19.15 8.96
CA ALA A 1085 20.52 -18.28 9.96
C ALA A 1085 19.46 -17.51 10.77
N PHE A 1086 18.97 -18.13 11.85
CA PHE A 1086 17.83 -17.64 12.61
C PHE A 1086 18.06 -16.23 13.20
N ASN A 1087 17.08 -15.35 12.99
CA ASN A 1087 17.12 -13.97 13.48
C ASN A 1087 15.84 -13.65 14.26
N PRO A 1088 15.86 -13.72 15.61
CA PRO A 1088 14.67 -13.51 16.43
C PRO A 1088 13.93 -12.20 16.13
N LYS A 1089 14.65 -11.12 15.79
CA LYS A 1089 14.08 -9.81 15.48
C LYS A 1089 13.24 -9.76 14.20
N THR A 1090 13.33 -10.80 13.37
CA THR A 1090 12.47 -10.96 12.19
C THR A 1090 11.07 -11.47 12.56
N TYR A 1091 10.94 -12.15 13.71
CA TYR A 1091 9.71 -12.80 14.18
C TYR A 1091 9.15 -12.17 15.47
N SER A 1092 9.94 -11.38 16.21
CA SER A 1092 9.69 -10.91 17.59
C SER A 1092 8.49 -9.97 17.80
N ASN A 1093 7.76 -9.56 16.77
CA ASN A 1093 6.65 -8.62 16.89
C ASN A 1093 5.29 -9.31 17.13
N ARG A 1094 5.26 -10.63 17.36
CA ARG A 1094 4.05 -11.40 17.69
C ARG A 1094 4.17 -12.07 19.07
N PRO A 1095 3.10 -12.10 19.88
CA PRO A 1095 3.12 -12.75 21.20
C PRO A 1095 3.14 -14.29 21.13
N HIS A 1096 2.61 -14.87 20.04
CA HIS A 1096 2.61 -16.31 19.76
C HIS A 1096 3.03 -16.50 18.30
N ALA A 1097 4.34 -16.65 18.05
CA ALA A 1097 4.86 -16.82 16.70
C ALA A 1097 4.94 -18.31 16.35
N THR A 1098 4.00 -18.80 15.54
CA THR A 1098 4.14 -20.10 14.86
C THR A 1098 5.06 -19.91 13.66
N TYR A 1099 6.15 -20.66 13.60
CA TYR A 1099 7.09 -20.60 12.49
C TYR A 1099 6.63 -21.58 11.41
N PHE A 1100 6.36 -21.07 10.20
CA PHE A 1100 5.97 -21.88 9.05
C PHE A 1100 7.20 -22.21 8.19
N VAL A 1101 7.39 -23.50 7.90
CA VAL A 1101 8.41 -23.97 6.97
C VAL A 1101 7.74 -24.74 5.83
N PHE A 1102 7.97 -24.31 4.60
CA PHE A 1102 7.59 -25.09 3.41
C PHE A 1102 8.78 -25.94 2.95
N MET A 1103 8.53 -27.22 2.72
CA MET A 1103 9.53 -28.18 2.29
C MET A 1103 9.15 -28.78 0.93
N THR A 1104 10.13 -28.85 0.04
CA THR A 1104 10.01 -29.38 -1.32
C THR A 1104 11.11 -30.38 -1.63
N TYR A 1105 10.81 -31.39 -2.45
CA TYR A 1105 11.81 -32.00 -3.32
C TYR A 1105 11.37 -31.98 -4.79
N GLY A 1106 12.35 -32.03 -5.70
CA GLY A 1106 12.13 -32.15 -7.15
C GLY A 1106 12.40 -33.57 -7.66
N TYR A 1107 13.49 -33.74 -8.40
CA TYR A 1107 13.84 -34.98 -9.10
C TYR A 1107 13.96 -36.24 -8.22
N GLU A 1108 14.34 -36.10 -6.94
CA GLU A 1108 14.60 -37.24 -6.06
C GLU A 1108 14.17 -36.93 -4.62
N ALA A 1109 13.44 -37.86 -4.01
CA ALA A 1109 12.97 -37.74 -2.63
C ALA A 1109 14.10 -37.98 -1.61
N PRO A 1110 14.24 -37.13 -0.57
CA PRO A 1110 15.14 -37.41 0.54
C PRO A 1110 14.63 -38.62 1.35
N LYS A 1111 15.53 -39.49 1.78
CA LYS A 1111 15.18 -40.69 2.59
C LYS A 1111 14.57 -40.33 3.94
N GLU A 1112 15.08 -39.27 4.54
CA GLU A 1112 14.68 -38.71 5.84
C GLU A 1112 14.96 -37.21 5.83
N ARG A 1113 14.21 -36.44 6.62
CA ARG A 1113 14.45 -35.01 6.85
C ARG A 1113 14.73 -34.82 8.34
N ILE A 1114 15.97 -34.48 8.69
CA ILE A 1114 16.39 -34.23 10.10
C ILE A 1114 16.44 -32.73 10.35
N ILE A 1115 15.83 -32.29 11.46
CA ILE A 1115 15.77 -30.89 11.89
C ILE A 1115 16.19 -30.83 13.36
N TRP A 1116 17.04 -29.89 13.73
CA TRP A 1116 17.25 -29.54 15.14
C TRP A 1116 16.70 -28.15 15.45
N ILE A 1117 16.12 -27.98 16.63
CA ILE A 1117 15.44 -26.77 17.09
C ILE A 1117 15.92 -26.46 18.51
N LEU A 1118 16.45 -25.26 18.71
CA LEU A 1118 16.92 -24.75 20.00
C LEU A 1118 15.87 -23.81 20.60
N LEU A 1119 15.39 -24.17 21.79
CA LEU A 1119 14.38 -23.45 22.56
C LEU A 1119 14.97 -22.91 23.88
N GLU A 1120 14.42 -21.81 24.38
CA GLU A 1120 14.76 -21.23 25.69
C GLU A 1120 13.49 -20.89 26.48
N LYS A 1121 13.41 -21.27 27.77
CA LYS A 1121 12.25 -20.98 28.63
C LYS A 1121 12.38 -19.61 29.29
N ASN A 1122 11.38 -18.74 29.12
CA ASN A 1122 11.34 -17.41 29.72
C ASN A 1122 11.15 -17.49 31.26
N GLY A 1123 11.91 -16.69 32.00
CA GLY A 1123 11.57 -16.30 33.39
C GLY A 1123 11.82 -17.33 34.50
N GLY A 1124 12.31 -18.54 34.22
CA GLY A 1124 12.59 -19.55 35.26
C GLY A 1124 13.69 -20.53 34.87
N LYS A 1125 14.37 -21.14 35.84
CA LYS A 1125 15.33 -22.23 35.59
C LYS A 1125 14.55 -23.52 35.28
N LEU A 1126 14.93 -24.21 34.22
CA LEU A 1126 14.51 -25.59 33.96
C LEU A 1126 15.26 -26.54 34.91
N THR A 1127 14.54 -27.39 35.62
CA THR A 1127 15.14 -28.54 36.31
C THR A 1127 15.11 -29.78 35.41
N LEU A 1128 16.05 -30.70 35.61
CA LEU A 1128 16.09 -31.97 34.86
C LEU A 1128 14.81 -32.81 35.04
N THR A 1129 14.05 -32.59 36.09
CA THR A 1129 12.75 -33.23 36.35
C THR A 1129 11.59 -32.65 35.55
N ASP A 1130 11.67 -31.41 35.09
CA ASP A 1130 10.64 -30.74 34.27
C ASP A 1130 10.83 -31.09 32.79
N VAL A 1131 12.11 -31.18 32.36
CA VAL A 1131 12.54 -31.54 31.00
C VAL A 1131 11.98 -32.89 30.53
N GLY A 1132 11.57 -33.79 31.43
CA GLY A 1132 10.94 -35.07 31.09
C GLY A 1132 9.41 -35.11 31.21
N LYS A 1133 8.73 -33.98 31.47
CA LYS A 1133 7.29 -33.94 31.79
C LYS A 1133 6.48 -32.85 31.10
N GLU A 1134 7.10 -31.72 30.76
CA GLU A 1134 6.43 -30.60 30.08
C GLU A 1134 6.64 -30.67 28.55
N PRO A 1135 5.60 -30.52 27.71
CA PRO A 1135 5.76 -30.35 26.27
C PRO A 1135 6.37 -28.97 25.98
N ALA A 1136 7.47 -28.93 25.23
CA ALA A 1136 8.17 -27.68 24.90
C ALA A 1136 7.79 -27.14 23.51
N LEU A 1137 7.26 -28.01 22.64
CA LEU A 1137 6.98 -27.71 21.24
C LEU A 1137 5.75 -28.48 20.73
N GLU A 1138 4.84 -27.80 20.04
CA GLU A 1138 3.91 -28.45 19.11
C GLU A 1138 4.51 -28.37 17.70
N LEU A 1139 4.63 -29.53 17.04
CA LEU A 1139 5.03 -29.65 15.65
C LEU A 1139 3.88 -30.30 14.88
N ALA A 1140 3.22 -29.51 14.02
CA ALA A 1140 2.34 -30.04 12.99
C ALA A 1140 3.14 -30.20 11.68
N VAL A 1141 3.04 -31.37 11.05
CA VAL A 1141 3.62 -31.65 9.73
C VAL A 1141 2.51 -32.09 8.80
N ALA A 1142 2.21 -31.27 7.79
CA ALA A 1142 1.30 -31.60 6.70
C ALA A 1142 2.08 -31.97 5.45
N THR A 1143 1.62 -32.97 4.70
CA THR A 1143 2.11 -33.28 3.35
C THR A 1143 0.98 -33.16 2.34
N HIS A 1144 1.30 -32.77 1.11
CA HIS A 1144 0.31 -32.41 0.10
C HIS A 1144 0.59 -33.14 -1.21
N TYR A 1145 -0.30 -34.05 -1.57
CA TYR A 1145 -0.32 -34.74 -2.86
C TYR A 1145 -1.12 -33.86 -3.83
N VAL A 1146 -0.40 -33.07 -4.62
CA VAL A 1146 -0.98 -32.01 -5.47
C VAL A 1146 -0.78 -32.23 -6.98
N HIS A 1147 -0.27 -33.41 -7.36
CA HIS A 1147 -0.16 -33.89 -8.74
C HIS A 1147 -0.09 -35.43 -8.77
N GLY A 1148 -0.14 -36.00 -9.98
CA GLY A 1148 -0.03 -37.44 -10.21
C GLY A 1148 -1.24 -38.25 -9.72
N SER A 1149 -1.09 -39.58 -9.68
CA SER A 1149 -2.16 -40.53 -9.33
C SER A 1149 -2.76 -40.32 -7.94
N ASN A 1150 -1.99 -39.77 -7.01
CA ASN A 1150 -2.36 -39.66 -5.60
C ASN A 1150 -3.03 -38.32 -5.26
N GLN A 1151 -3.12 -37.38 -6.21
CA GLN A 1151 -3.73 -36.06 -5.99
C GLN A 1151 -5.23 -36.16 -5.69
N ASN A 1152 -5.93 -37.10 -6.32
CA ASN A 1152 -7.38 -37.14 -6.34
C ASN A 1152 -7.91 -38.42 -5.68
N SER A 1153 -8.70 -38.28 -4.62
CA SER A 1153 -9.58 -39.35 -4.15
C SER A 1153 -10.89 -39.37 -4.94
N ASP A 1154 -11.70 -40.42 -4.76
CA ASP A 1154 -13.07 -40.48 -5.31
C ASP A 1154 -13.90 -39.24 -4.94
N THR A 1155 -13.76 -38.74 -3.71
CA THR A 1155 -14.41 -37.50 -3.23
C THR A 1155 -14.01 -36.29 -4.07
N LEU A 1156 -12.72 -36.15 -4.40
CA LEU A 1156 -12.22 -35.03 -5.20
C LEU A 1156 -12.60 -35.16 -6.68
N HIS A 1157 -12.59 -36.38 -7.24
CA HIS A 1157 -13.13 -36.64 -8.57
C HIS A 1157 -14.62 -36.29 -8.67
N GLN A 1158 -15.42 -36.67 -7.67
CA GLN A 1158 -16.84 -36.32 -7.58
C GLN A 1158 -17.04 -34.81 -7.44
N LEU A 1159 -16.25 -34.12 -6.60
CA LEU A 1159 -16.31 -32.67 -6.43
C LEU A 1159 -15.95 -31.90 -7.71
N ARG A 1160 -14.87 -32.28 -8.41
CA ARG A 1160 -14.47 -31.69 -9.70
C ARG A 1160 -15.55 -31.88 -10.76
N SER A 1161 -16.06 -33.10 -10.91
CA SER A 1161 -17.13 -33.46 -11.86
C SER A 1161 -18.41 -32.65 -11.59
N LEU A 1162 -18.80 -32.54 -10.31
CA LEU A 1162 -19.94 -31.75 -9.86
C LEU A 1162 -19.77 -30.27 -10.21
N ILE A 1163 -18.63 -29.66 -9.87
CA ILE A 1163 -18.36 -28.24 -10.17
C ILE A 1163 -18.41 -28.00 -11.68
N ALA A 1164 -17.72 -28.81 -12.49
CA ALA A 1164 -17.71 -28.66 -13.95
C ALA A 1164 -19.13 -28.74 -14.55
N ASN A 1165 -19.90 -29.77 -14.19
CA ASN A 1165 -21.26 -30.00 -14.70
C ASN A 1165 -22.24 -28.90 -14.25
N ARG A 1166 -22.14 -28.42 -13.00
CA ARG A 1166 -22.96 -27.30 -12.47
C ARG A 1166 -22.59 -25.96 -13.12
N ARG A 1167 -21.30 -25.74 -13.39
CA ARG A 1167 -20.76 -24.53 -14.04
C ARG A 1167 -21.19 -24.42 -15.50
N GLU A 1168 -21.26 -25.53 -16.24
CA GLU A 1168 -21.80 -25.55 -17.62
C GLU A 1168 -23.34 -25.49 -17.68
N LYS A 1169 -24.06 -25.92 -16.64
CA LYS A 1169 -25.55 -25.96 -16.59
C LYS A 1169 -26.12 -25.11 -15.45
N PRO A 1170 -25.87 -23.78 -15.43
CA PRO A 1170 -26.26 -22.92 -14.30
C PRO A 1170 -27.76 -22.92 -14.02
N HIS A 1171 -28.61 -22.96 -15.06
CA HIS A 1171 -30.07 -22.97 -14.93
C HIS A 1171 -30.63 -24.19 -14.18
N ALA A 1172 -29.84 -25.24 -13.94
CA ALA A 1172 -30.23 -26.43 -13.18
C ALA A 1172 -29.87 -26.36 -11.68
N GLY A 1173 -29.38 -25.23 -11.16
CA GLY A 1173 -28.94 -25.07 -9.77
C GLY A 1173 -29.56 -23.88 -9.04
N VAL A 1174 -30.07 -24.11 -7.83
CA VAL A 1174 -30.35 -23.03 -6.86
C VAL A 1174 -29.03 -22.34 -6.53
N GLY A 1175 -29.02 -21.00 -6.50
CA GLY A 1175 -27.80 -20.22 -6.29
C GLY A 1175 -26.73 -20.42 -7.38
N TYR A 1176 -27.14 -20.67 -8.63
CA TYR A 1176 -26.29 -21.06 -9.77
C TYR A 1176 -24.92 -20.38 -9.85
N TRP A 1177 -24.83 -19.08 -9.60
CA TRP A 1177 -23.59 -18.30 -9.70
C TRP A 1177 -22.56 -18.66 -8.62
N ARG A 1178 -22.98 -19.23 -7.48
CA ARG A 1178 -22.06 -19.78 -6.46
C ARG A 1178 -21.26 -20.97 -6.98
N TRP A 1179 -21.74 -21.66 -8.03
CA TRP A 1179 -21.00 -22.68 -8.79
C TRP A 1179 -20.02 -22.10 -9.83
N GLY A 1180 -19.89 -20.78 -9.92
CA GLY A 1180 -18.84 -20.09 -10.68
C GLY A 1180 -17.47 -20.24 -10.02
N ILE A 1181 -17.00 -21.48 -9.87
CA ILE A 1181 -15.80 -21.88 -9.16
C ILE A 1181 -14.75 -22.42 -10.14
N THR A 1182 -13.49 -22.11 -9.88
CA THR A 1182 -12.31 -22.89 -10.30
C THR A 1182 -11.68 -23.51 -9.04
N LEU A 1183 -11.25 -24.76 -9.14
CA LEU A 1183 -10.83 -25.57 -8.00
C LEU A 1183 -9.38 -26.05 -8.15
N THR A 1184 -8.53 -25.65 -7.21
CA THR A 1184 -7.27 -26.34 -6.92
C THR A 1184 -7.55 -27.37 -5.82
N ALA A 1185 -7.21 -28.64 -6.03
CA ALA A 1185 -7.45 -29.69 -5.05
C ALA A 1185 -6.35 -30.75 -5.01
N GLY A 1186 -6.23 -31.38 -3.84
CA GLY A 1186 -5.22 -32.40 -3.55
C GLY A 1186 -5.58 -33.25 -2.34
N VAL A 1187 -4.86 -34.34 -2.14
CA VAL A 1187 -4.92 -35.16 -0.93
C VAL A 1187 -3.89 -34.64 0.07
N SER A 1188 -4.20 -34.67 1.36
CA SER A 1188 -3.27 -34.30 2.43
C SER A 1188 -3.31 -35.27 3.60
N GLU A 1189 -2.21 -35.30 4.35
CA GLU A 1189 -2.12 -35.93 5.66
C GLU A 1189 -1.41 -34.92 6.57
N ILE A 1190 -1.97 -34.64 7.74
CA ILE A 1190 -1.36 -33.78 8.76
C ILE A 1190 -1.24 -34.53 10.09
N VAL A 1191 0.00 -34.65 10.56
CA VAL A 1191 0.38 -35.30 11.81
C VAL A 1191 0.87 -34.24 12.79
N VAL A 1192 0.28 -34.20 13.98
CA VAL A 1192 0.62 -33.23 15.03
C VAL A 1192 1.18 -33.97 16.25
N HIS A 1193 2.34 -33.54 16.73
CA HIS A 1193 2.96 -34.06 17.97
C HIS A 1193 3.30 -32.90 18.92
N SER A 1194 3.04 -33.10 20.21
CA SER A 1194 3.73 -32.36 21.28
C SER A 1194 5.05 -33.06 21.64
N PHE A 1195 6.15 -32.32 21.79
CA PHE A 1195 7.51 -32.85 21.97
C PHE A 1195 8.29 -32.25 23.14
#